data_AF-A0AB34FH03-F1
#
_entry.id   AF-A0AB34FH03-F1
#
_cell.length_a   1.000
_cell.length_b   1.000
_cell.length_c   1.000
_cell.angle_alpha   90.00
_cell.angle_beta   90.00
_cell.angle_gamma   90.00
#
_symmetry.space_group_name_H-M   'P 1'
#
loop_
_entity.id
_entity.type
_entity.pdbx_description
1 polymer ?
#
loop_
_entity_poly.entity_id
_entity_poly.type
_entity_poly.pdbx_seq_one_letter_code
_entity_poly.pdbx_strand_id
1 'polypeptide(L)'
;MLPKPSSVWRAAVAAVIAVSSLTLAQQHIPVTGAPVPQNGQVPLRLEINDMQAKGGAAWDLFLLSLRAMYGMDAYDQRSWFQIAGIHGKPYVQWNNAGPRRATGWAGYCPHGEKIFLPWHRPYLALFEQELVRHATQLAAGYPAQYRAEYTAAAATLRLPYWDWAADQTVPSAIVPRSVTVRVPSGNGLRQSTIENPLATYRYPSAALVGRFGVFDEQGRNQIALRMRPYRQWVYDALTQQTTFNGFATTATTGVGMEQIHNAIHWDAACTGQFFDPSLTGFDFLFILHHANVDRIWAYYGITHRDSVIFNDTYRGLSRYGTPAGTPLDNRSPMEPFFQRSGSFHTSLSVLSVFDFGYTYAGLESGKSETQMRQDVTRFINQRYGPRQAAAAKPMFMATAGGENGTHDKEGDRPGSRARFFVDLAIDRAEVDRPCSVNVYRADTAAGSMVLPKEPESGISNGGFTIDDVSLKVDIRKRDGSKIALGSVPSLKLEVLTPVKNPNRREIAPAARSACRPNNNAMGFDIVVPTAEEASAISDIHLRAMDNNALTHAQFPGAAAMDFFRGWLDRNTLQQARDAHKGVLVARDADTGEVASFIKWLVHESGTDESAAKDLEPFSEPCNVQLLNSYGELTERMRKQAMGTKPYCRELISHSLGRRRYAFATRRHFRWAHIADATIDVTFLCTDPKWGGRGAASTLLRHVQERAAAEGMAIILEATMEGVRLYQKLGFAISQELHMKLPSRGSTQPTEPYEERCMIWTPPAQNGA
;
A
#
# COMPACT_ATOMS: atom_id res chain seq x y z
N MET A 1 80.76 0.97 25.63
CA MET A 1 81.23 1.19 24.24
C MET A 1 81.32 -0.16 23.56
N LEU A 2 80.46 -0.43 22.57
CA LEU A 2 80.53 -1.43 21.47
C LEU A 2 79.16 -1.39 20.74
N PRO A 3 79.08 -1.74 19.43
CA PRO A 3 79.00 -0.73 18.37
C PRO A 3 77.63 -0.63 17.68
N LYS A 4 77.39 0.51 17.02
CA LYS A 4 76.22 0.75 16.14
C LYS A 4 76.25 -0.20 14.93
N PRO A 5 75.14 -0.87 14.59
CA PRO A 5 75.08 -1.71 13.39
C PRO A 5 75.01 -0.87 12.11
N SER A 6 75.65 -1.39 11.07
CA SER A 6 76.02 -0.75 9.80
C SER A 6 74.83 -0.45 8.87
N SER A 7 75.02 0.55 8.01
CA SER A 7 74.07 1.12 7.04
C SER A 7 73.50 0.13 6.01
N VAL A 8 74.04 -1.08 5.91
CA VAL A 8 73.63 -2.10 4.92
C VAL A 8 72.31 -2.77 5.30
N TRP A 9 71.96 -2.84 6.59
CA TRP A 9 70.69 -3.43 7.05
C TRP A 9 69.47 -2.51 6.90
N ARG A 10 69.68 -1.18 6.79
CA ARG A 10 68.57 -0.24 6.56
C ARG A 10 68.13 -0.22 5.09
N ALA A 11 69.02 -0.49 4.15
CA ALA A 11 68.68 -0.53 2.73
C ALA A 11 67.92 -1.81 2.34
N ALA A 12 68.25 -2.96 2.93
CA ALA A 12 67.56 -4.23 2.64
C ALA A 12 66.14 -4.27 3.24
N VAL A 13 65.93 -3.73 4.45
CA VAL A 13 64.59 -3.64 5.05
C VAL A 13 63.76 -2.55 4.37
N ALA A 14 64.37 -1.44 3.93
CA ALA A 14 63.68 -0.45 3.11
C ALA A 14 63.33 -0.98 1.72
N ALA A 15 64.14 -1.85 1.10
CA ALA A 15 63.82 -2.45 -0.21
C ALA A 15 62.74 -3.54 -0.11
N VAL A 16 62.68 -4.33 0.96
CA VAL A 16 61.62 -5.34 1.15
C VAL A 16 60.27 -4.68 1.54
N ILE A 17 60.30 -3.52 2.22
CA ILE A 17 59.10 -2.72 2.50
C ILE A 17 58.70 -1.82 1.29
N ALA A 18 59.66 -1.38 0.47
CA ALA A 18 59.37 -0.58 -0.73
C ALA A 18 58.95 -1.39 -1.96
N VAL A 19 59.27 -2.69 -2.04
CA VAL A 19 58.82 -3.58 -3.15
C VAL A 19 57.51 -4.31 -2.83
N SER A 20 57.00 -4.23 -1.59
CA SER A 20 55.60 -4.61 -1.29
C SER A 20 54.62 -3.44 -1.38
N SER A 21 55.10 -2.25 -1.78
CA SER A 21 54.30 -1.02 -1.89
C SER A 21 53.95 -0.62 -3.34
N LEU A 22 54.17 -1.51 -4.32
CA LEU A 22 53.71 -1.32 -5.70
C LEU A 22 52.70 -2.42 -6.02
N THR A 23 51.42 -2.03 -6.01
CA THR A 23 50.20 -2.77 -6.40
C THR A 23 49.53 -3.69 -5.37
N LEU A 24 49.23 -3.19 -4.17
CA LEU A 24 47.90 -3.49 -3.63
C LEU A 24 46.90 -2.66 -4.45
N ALA A 25 46.51 -3.19 -5.62
CA ALA A 25 45.30 -2.72 -6.27
C ALA A 25 44.19 -2.81 -5.23
N GLN A 26 43.69 -1.68 -4.75
CA GLN A 26 42.60 -1.67 -3.78
C GLN A 26 41.40 -2.36 -4.45
N GLN A 27 41.16 -3.60 -4.06
CA GLN A 27 40.17 -4.45 -4.72
C GLN A 27 38.80 -3.82 -4.53
N HIS A 28 38.17 -3.42 -5.64
CA HIS A 28 36.81 -2.87 -5.62
C HIS A 28 35.86 -3.83 -4.90
N ILE A 29 34.87 -3.30 -4.18
CA ILE A 29 33.73 -4.06 -3.67
C ILE A 29 32.88 -4.47 -4.88
N PRO A 30 32.84 -5.75 -5.28
CA PRO A 30 32.00 -6.15 -6.39
C PRO A 30 30.54 -6.24 -5.94
N VAL A 31 29.63 -5.84 -6.82
CA VAL A 31 28.20 -6.00 -6.64
C VAL A 31 27.80 -7.31 -7.31
N THR A 32 27.66 -8.37 -6.53
CA THR A 32 27.27 -9.69 -7.05
C THR A 32 25.94 -10.18 -6.51
N GLY A 33 25.31 -9.39 -5.62
CA GLY A 33 24.11 -9.82 -4.91
C GLY A 33 24.41 -10.89 -3.87
N ALA A 34 23.36 -11.34 -3.18
CA ALA A 34 23.48 -12.28 -2.08
C ALA A 34 23.75 -13.71 -2.59
N PRO A 35 24.67 -14.46 -1.95
CA PRO A 35 24.92 -15.85 -2.32
C PRO A 35 23.65 -16.71 -2.29
N VAL A 36 23.52 -17.61 -3.27
CA VAL A 36 22.45 -18.61 -3.32
C VAL A 36 22.95 -19.90 -2.65
N PRO A 37 22.14 -20.58 -1.82
CA PRO A 37 22.52 -21.86 -1.23
C PRO A 37 22.85 -22.90 -2.31
N GLN A 38 23.91 -23.70 -2.10
CA GLN A 38 24.27 -24.77 -3.03
C GLN A 38 23.10 -25.76 -3.20
N ASN A 39 22.74 -26.07 -4.45
CA ASN A 39 21.60 -26.91 -4.81
C ASN A 39 20.23 -26.41 -4.32
N GLY A 40 20.15 -25.17 -3.82
CA GLY A 40 18.91 -24.53 -3.40
C GLY A 40 18.23 -23.76 -4.55
N GLN A 41 16.94 -23.50 -4.41
CA GLN A 41 16.25 -22.55 -5.27
C GLN A 41 16.74 -21.13 -4.98
N VAL A 42 16.70 -20.25 -5.99
CA VAL A 42 17.00 -18.84 -5.80
C VAL A 42 15.96 -18.24 -4.83
N PRO A 43 16.36 -17.67 -3.68
CA PRO A 43 15.43 -17.20 -2.67
C PRO A 43 14.56 -16.02 -3.14
N LEU A 44 13.35 -15.94 -2.58
CA LEU A 44 12.39 -14.88 -2.88
C LEU A 44 12.69 -13.62 -2.06
N ARG A 45 12.59 -12.44 -2.69
CA ARG A 45 12.24 -11.22 -1.96
C ARG A 45 10.78 -11.31 -1.56
N LEU A 46 10.49 -11.25 -0.26
CA LEU A 46 9.15 -11.40 0.29
C LEU A 46 8.47 -10.04 0.48
N GLU A 47 7.15 -10.03 0.52
CA GLU A 47 6.41 -8.86 1.01
C GLU A 47 6.77 -8.63 2.49
N ILE A 48 7.04 -7.39 2.89
CA ILE A 48 7.55 -7.05 4.23
C ILE A 48 6.59 -7.43 5.37
N ASN A 49 5.29 -7.24 5.20
CA ASN A 49 4.27 -7.62 6.18
C ASN A 49 4.17 -9.15 6.29
N ASP A 50 4.30 -9.89 5.17
CA ASP A 50 4.37 -11.36 5.20
C ASP A 50 5.61 -11.84 5.95
N MET A 51 6.76 -11.20 5.70
CA MET A 51 8.01 -11.51 6.38
C MET A 51 7.95 -11.21 7.88
N GLN A 52 7.35 -10.07 8.27
CA GLN A 52 7.13 -9.69 9.65
C GLN A 52 6.17 -10.65 10.36
N ALA A 53 5.03 -10.97 9.74
CA ALA A 53 4.02 -11.86 10.28
C ALA A 53 4.56 -13.28 10.50
N LYS A 54 5.42 -13.76 9.58
CA LYS A 54 6.13 -15.03 9.73
C LYS A 54 7.11 -15.01 10.91
N GLY A 55 7.76 -13.87 11.16
CA GLY A 55 8.70 -13.68 12.26
C GLY A 55 9.86 -14.68 12.22
N GLY A 56 10.32 -15.10 13.40
CA GLY A 56 11.33 -16.14 13.54
C GLY A 56 12.76 -15.68 13.19
N ALA A 57 13.66 -16.64 12.96
CA ALA A 57 15.09 -16.36 12.78
C ALA A 57 15.39 -15.41 11.61
N ALA A 58 14.62 -15.49 10.51
CA ALA A 58 14.80 -14.58 9.38
C ALA A 58 14.48 -13.12 9.74
N TRP A 59 13.40 -12.90 10.49
CA TRP A 59 13.01 -11.56 10.97
C TRP A 59 14.00 -11.01 12.00
N ASP A 60 14.42 -11.86 12.94
CA ASP A 60 15.44 -11.51 13.94
C ASP A 60 16.75 -11.08 13.25
N LEU A 61 17.27 -11.90 12.32
CA LEU A 61 18.49 -11.60 11.57
C LEU A 61 18.36 -10.37 10.67
N PHE A 62 17.21 -10.17 10.04
CA PHE A 62 16.96 -9.00 9.21
C PHE A 62 17.17 -7.69 10.00
N LEU A 63 16.47 -7.55 11.13
CA LEU A 63 16.56 -6.37 11.97
C LEU A 63 17.95 -6.21 12.60
N LEU A 64 18.55 -7.30 13.08
CA LEU A 64 19.88 -7.27 13.67
C LEU A 64 20.98 -6.93 12.65
N SER A 65 20.84 -7.38 11.40
CA SER A 65 21.79 -7.08 10.33
C SER A 65 21.72 -5.62 9.90
N LEU A 66 20.52 -5.04 9.78
CA LEU A 66 20.37 -3.61 9.55
C LEU A 66 21.00 -2.79 10.67
N ARG A 67 20.74 -3.15 11.93
CA ARG A 67 21.37 -2.50 13.08
C ARG A 67 22.90 -2.60 13.03
N ALA A 68 23.44 -3.75 12.61
CA ALA A 68 24.88 -3.92 12.44
C ALA A 68 25.43 -3.00 11.35
N MET A 69 24.76 -2.88 10.19
CA MET A 69 25.15 -1.96 9.11
C MET A 69 25.06 -0.49 9.52
N TYR A 70 24.07 -0.12 10.35
CA TYR A 70 23.89 1.25 10.84
C TYR A 70 24.99 1.66 11.82
N GLY A 71 25.48 0.70 12.61
CA GLY A 71 26.55 0.91 13.59
C GLY A 71 27.97 0.86 13.01
N MET A 72 28.13 0.69 11.69
CA MET A 72 29.44 0.69 11.04
C MET A 72 30.05 2.09 11.01
N ASP A 73 31.38 2.15 10.89
CA ASP A 73 32.11 3.41 10.72
C ASP A 73 31.64 4.16 9.47
N ALA A 74 31.49 5.48 9.58
CA ALA A 74 30.94 6.31 8.51
C ALA A 74 31.86 6.43 7.28
N TYR A 75 33.14 6.07 7.38
CA TYR A 75 34.08 6.03 6.27
C TYR A 75 34.18 4.63 5.63
N ASP A 76 33.65 3.59 6.28
CA ASP A 76 33.60 2.25 5.69
C ASP A 76 32.61 2.24 4.52
N GLN A 77 33.12 1.99 3.30
CA GLN A 77 32.32 1.96 2.07
C GLN A 77 31.23 0.88 2.07
N ARG A 78 31.26 -0.10 2.98
CA ARG A 78 30.22 -1.11 3.18
C ARG A 78 29.19 -0.72 4.24
N SER A 79 29.38 0.39 4.96
CA SER A 79 28.41 0.90 5.93
C SER A 79 27.10 1.28 5.26
N TRP A 80 26.00 1.24 6.02
CA TRP A 80 24.73 1.78 5.53
C TRP A 80 24.89 3.22 5.07
N PHE A 81 25.62 4.05 5.82
CA PHE A 81 25.84 5.45 5.50
C PHE A 81 26.48 5.65 4.12
N GLN A 82 27.54 4.91 3.81
CA GLN A 82 28.24 5.03 2.54
C GLN A 82 27.42 4.47 1.37
N ILE A 83 26.77 3.33 1.55
CA ILE A 83 25.94 2.73 0.50
C ILE A 83 24.73 3.62 0.22
N ALA A 84 23.98 4.04 1.24
CA ALA A 84 22.86 4.99 1.12
C ALA A 84 23.27 6.29 0.43
N GLY A 85 24.49 6.75 0.72
CA GLY A 85 25.06 7.97 0.16
C GLY A 85 25.36 7.90 -1.33
N ILE A 86 25.43 6.71 -1.94
CA ILE A 86 25.60 6.55 -3.40
C ILE A 86 24.46 7.27 -4.14
N HIS A 87 23.24 7.22 -3.61
CA HIS A 87 22.08 7.83 -4.25
C HIS A 87 22.25 9.36 -4.40
N GLY A 88 22.63 10.05 -3.33
CA GLY A 88 22.63 11.51 -3.24
C GLY A 88 23.78 12.06 -2.40
N LYS A 89 23.46 12.70 -1.27
CA LYS A 89 24.47 13.15 -0.30
C LYS A 89 25.04 11.95 0.47
N PRO A 90 26.30 12.00 0.94
CA PRO A 90 27.26 13.09 0.72
C PRO A 90 27.91 12.89 -0.65
N TYR A 91 27.95 13.91 -1.50
CA TYR A 91 28.45 13.78 -2.87
C TYR A 91 29.96 13.49 -2.92
N VAL A 92 30.34 12.26 -2.58
CA VAL A 92 31.70 11.75 -2.40
C VAL A 92 31.88 10.49 -3.22
N GLN A 93 33.14 10.16 -3.48
CA GLN A 93 33.49 8.99 -4.28
C GLN A 93 33.17 7.72 -3.52
N TRP A 94 32.49 6.78 -4.19
CA TRP A 94 32.33 5.43 -3.69
C TRP A 94 33.19 4.44 -4.48
N ASN A 95 33.83 3.51 -3.77
CA ASN A 95 34.55 2.35 -4.32
C ASN A 95 35.60 2.67 -5.39
N ASN A 96 36.27 3.82 -5.24
CA ASN A 96 37.27 4.31 -6.19
C ASN A 96 36.75 4.37 -7.64
N ALA A 97 35.45 4.57 -7.84
CA ALA A 97 34.78 4.54 -9.15
C ALA A 97 35.09 5.76 -10.06
N GLY A 98 36.17 6.50 -9.78
CA GLY A 98 36.52 7.74 -10.48
C GLY A 98 36.12 9.03 -9.73
N PRO A 99 36.74 10.18 -10.09
CA PRO A 99 36.52 11.45 -9.42
C PRO A 99 35.15 12.05 -9.77
N ARG A 100 34.71 13.06 -9.01
CA ARG A 100 33.49 13.82 -9.32
C ARG A 100 33.68 14.61 -10.63
N ARG A 101 32.76 14.43 -11.57
CA ARG A 101 32.67 15.14 -12.86
C ARG A 101 31.29 15.77 -13.11
N ALA A 102 30.39 15.71 -12.12
CA ALA A 102 29.07 16.33 -12.17
C ALA A 102 29.13 17.82 -12.55
N THR A 103 28.25 18.25 -13.46
CA THR A 103 28.03 19.64 -13.89
C THR A 103 26.68 20.19 -13.44
N GLY A 104 25.97 19.44 -12.58
CA GLY A 104 24.65 19.72 -12.00
C GLY A 104 24.44 18.77 -10.82
N TRP A 105 23.35 17.98 -10.86
CA TRP A 105 23.13 16.89 -9.90
C TRP A 105 24.39 16.06 -9.66
N ALA A 106 24.70 15.83 -8.38
CA ALA A 106 25.97 15.30 -7.91
C ALA A 106 25.88 13.94 -7.21
N GLY A 107 24.68 13.38 -7.06
CA GLY A 107 24.51 11.98 -6.68
C GLY A 107 24.81 11.04 -7.84
N TYR A 108 24.95 9.74 -7.58
CA TYR A 108 25.11 8.76 -8.67
C TYR A 108 23.79 8.36 -9.31
N CYS A 109 22.65 8.55 -8.61
CA CYS A 109 21.37 8.04 -9.10
C CYS A 109 20.90 8.79 -10.36
N PRO A 110 20.47 8.07 -11.41
CA PRO A 110 19.82 8.65 -12.57
C PRO A 110 18.32 8.79 -12.32
N HIS A 111 17.77 9.96 -12.67
CA HIS A 111 16.34 10.25 -12.71
C HIS A 111 16.03 11.00 -14.00
N GLY A 112 14.83 10.85 -14.54
CA GLY A 112 14.43 11.39 -15.85
C GLY A 112 15.21 10.77 -17.00
N GLU A 113 15.73 9.54 -16.83
CA GLU A 113 16.63 8.90 -17.79
C GLU A 113 16.29 7.41 -17.99
N LYS A 114 16.63 6.88 -19.17
CA LYS A 114 16.34 5.49 -19.55
C LYS A 114 17.05 4.46 -18.65
N ILE A 115 18.14 4.84 -17.99
CA ILE A 115 18.86 3.94 -17.08
C ILE A 115 18.29 3.93 -15.65
N PHE A 116 17.19 4.63 -15.37
CA PHE A 116 16.54 4.69 -14.05
C PHE A 116 16.36 3.30 -13.43
N LEU A 117 15.59 2.42 -14.06
CA LEU A 117 15.35 1.06 -13.56
C LEU A 117 16.64 0.21 -13.46
N PRO A 118 17.47 0.07 -14.51
CA PRO A 118 18.65 -0.79 -14.44
C PRO A 118 19.71 -0.29 -13.45
N TRP A 119 19.79 1.02 -13.15
CA TRP A 119 20.74 1.52 -12.14
C TRP A 119 20.34 1.17 -10.70
N HIS A 120 19.04 1.23 -10.39
CA HIS A 120 18.56 0.94 -9.03
C HIS A 120 18.63 -0.55 -8.66
N ARG A 121 18.67 -1.47 -9.63
CA ARG A 121 18.79 -2.91 -9.35
C ARG A 121 20.11 -3.32 -8.67
N PRO A 122 21.31 -3.05 -9.23
CA PRO A 122 22.56 -3.34 -8.54
C PRO A 122 22.72 -2.52 -7.25
N TYR A 123 22.10 -1.34 -7.16
CA TYR A 123 22.05 -0.59 -5.92
C TYR A 123 21.35 -1.37 -4.79
N LEU A 124 20.18 -1.95 -5.06
CA LEU A 124 19.50 -2.84 -4.12
C LEU A 124 20.28 -4.12 -3.85
N ALA A 125 20.92 -4.71 -4.88
CA ALA A 125 21.73 -5.91 -4.72
C ALA A 125 22.94 -5.66 -3.78
N LEU A 126 23.53 -4.45 -3.80
CA LEU A 126 24.60 -4.04 -2.89
C LEU A 126 24.12 -3.97 -1.43
N PHE A 127 22.94 -3.40 -1.17
CA PHE A 127 22.36 -3.46 0.17
C PHE A 127 22.08 -4.89 0.62
N GLU A 128 21.50 -5.70 -0.27
CA GLU A 128 21.12 -7.07 0.02
C GLU A 128 22.34 -7.96 0.33
N GLN A 129 23.43 -7.83 -0.43
CA GLN A 129 24.63 -8.64 -0.20
C GLN A 129 25.30 -8.30 1.14
N GLU A 130 25.33 -7.02 1.54
CA GLU A 130 25.89 -6.63 2.84
C GLU A 130 24.97 -7.05 4.00
N LEU A 131 23.65 -6.89 3.83
CA LEU A 131 22.65 -7.38 4.78
C LEU A 131 22.82 -8.89 5.03
N VAL A 132 22.90 -9.69 3.97
CA VAL A 132 23.06 -11.15 4.07
C VAL A 132 24.43 -11.52 4.63
N ARG A 133 25.50 -10.77 4.30
CA ARG A 133 26.82 -10.95 4.90
C ARG A 133 26.76 -10.78 6.42
N HIS A 134 26.10 -9.73 6.92
CA HIS A 134 25.91 -9.53 8.35
C HIS A 134 25.02 -10.61 8.97
N ALA A 135 23.93 -11.00 8.31
CA ALA A 135 23.05 -12.07 8.78
C ALA A 135 23.80 -13.41 8.95
N THR A 136 24.67 -13.74 8.00
CA THR A 136 25.49 -14.96 8.03
C THR A 136 26.47 -14.93 9.19
N GLN A 137 27.12 -13.79 9.43
CA GLN A 137 28.04 -13.60 10.55
C GLN A 137 27.32 -13.71 11.90
N LEU A 138 26.17 -13.05 12.04
CA LEU A 138 25.35 -13.09 13.25
C LEU A 138 24.85 -14.52 13.53
N ALA A 139 24.34 -15.21 12.51
CA ALA A 139 23.84 -16.58 12.62
C ALA A 139 24.90 -17.57 13.15
N ALA A 140 26.16 -17.42 12.74
CA ALA A 140 27.25 -18.24 13.24
C ALA A 140 27.46 -18.10 14.76
N GLY A 141 27.17 -16.92 15.31
CA GLY A 141 27.26 -16.62 16.73
C GLY A 141 26.11 -17.16 17.59
N TYR A 142 25.05 -17.71 17.00
CA TYR A 142 23.94 -18.30 17.77
C TYR A 142 24.37 -19.60 18.49
N PRO A 143 23.75 -19.95 19.63
CA PRO A 143 24.04 -21.19 20.36
C PRO A 143 23.79 -22.43 19.50
N ALA A 144 24.52 -23.53 19.78
CA ALA A 144 24.52 -24.72 18.93
C ALA A 144 23.10 -25.27 18.61
N GLN A 145 22.19 -25.23 19.58
CA GLN A 145 20.81 -25.69 19.39
C GLN A 145 19.97 -24.84 18.41
N TYR A 146 20.32 -23.56 18.20
CA TYR A 146 19.61 -22.65 17.29
C TYR A 146 20.41 -22.33 16.02
N ARG A 147 21.72 -22.61 16.01
CA ARG A 147 22.63 -22.21 14.93
C ARG A 147 22.18 -22.73 13.56
N ALA A 148 21.67 -23.95 13.48
CA ALA A 148 21.17 -24.52 12.22
C ALA A 148 19.98 -23.73 11.65
N GLU A 149 18.99 -23.39 12.49
CA GLU A 149 17.83 -22.56 12.10
C GLU A 149 18.28 -21.19 11.59
N TYR A 150 19.12 -20.51 12.35
CA TYR A 150 19.59 -19.17 12.00
C TYR A 150 20.51 -19.17 10.76
N THR A 151 21.34 -20.20 10.60
CA THR A 151 22.19 -20.33 9.40
C THR A 151 21.34 -20.56 8.16
N ALA A 152 20.31 -21.41 8.23
CA ALA A 152 19.37 -21.64 7.14
C ALA A 152 18.56 -20.38 6.80
N ALA A 153 18.14 -19.63 7.83
CA ALA A 153 17.46 -18.35 7.66
C ALA A 153 18.36 -17.31 6.98
N ALA A 154 19.62 -17.16 7.42
CA ALA A 154 20.58 -16.26 6.80
C ALA A 154 20.83 -16.60 5.32
N ALA A 155 20.95 -17.88 4.99
CA ALA A 155 21.23 -18.34 3.62
C ALA A 155 20.10 -18.02 2.63
N THR A 156 18.86 -17.90 3.12
CA THR A 156 17.67 -17.61 2.29
C THR A 156 17.14 -16.19 2.46
N LEU A 157 17.75 -15.39 3.35
CA LEU A 157 17.35 -14.01 3.60
C LEU A 157 17.56 -13.15 2.36
N ARG A 158 16.57 -12.34 2.01
CA ARG A 158 16.60 -11.34 0.93
C ARG A 158 15.91 -10.07 1.40
N LEU A 159 16.16 -8.95 0.71
CA LEU A 159 15.46 -7.70 0.97
C LEU A 159 13.96 -7.90 0.75
N PRO A 160 13.11 -7.47 1.69
CA PRO A 160 11.68 -7.47 1.45
C PRO A 160 11.27 -6.31 0.54
N TYR A 161 10.06 -6.38 -0.03
CA TYR A 161 9.43 -5.30 -0.79
C TYR A 161 8.13 -4.84 -0.15
N TRP A 162 7.70 -3.61 -0.44
CA TRP A 162 6.41 -3.06 -0.02
C TRP A 162 5.46 -2.90 -1.21
N ASP A 163 4.38 -3.68 -1.22
CA ASP A 163 3.42 -3.72 -2.34
C ASP A 163 2.39 -2.57 -2.31
N TRP A 164 2.87 -1.32 -2.37
CA TRP A 164 2.05 -0.10 -2.28
C TRP A 164 0.90 -0.02 -3.29
N ALA A 165 0.96 -0.76 -4.40
CA ALA A 165 -0.11 -0.83 -5.39
C ALA A 165 -1.29 -1.72 -4.96
N ALA A 166 -1.03 -2.71 -4.10
CA ALA A 166 -2.04 -3.60 -3.56
C ALA A 166 -2.55 -3.13 -2.19
N ASP A 167 -1.64 -2.64 -1.34
CA ASP A 167 -1.94 -2.05 -0.05
C ASP A 167 -1.18 -0.73 0.09
N GLN A 168 -1.91 0.38 0.01
CA GLN A 168 -1.34 1.72 0.11
C GLN A 168 -0.99 2.12 1.55
N THR A 169 -1.11 1.24 2.54
CA THR A 169 -0.60 1.54 3.89
C THR A 169 0.92 1.37 3.91
N VAL A 170 1.64 2.26 4.60
CA VAL A 170 3.06 2.02 4.90
C VAL A 170 3.13 0.75 5.76
N PRO A 171 4.12 -0.13 5.53
CA PRO A 171 4.26 -1.37 6.28
C PRO A 171 4.25 -1.15 7.79
N SER A 172 3.46 -1.95 8.51
CA SER A 172 3.29 -1.80 9.96
C SER A 172 4.62 -1.97 10.71
N ALA A 173 5.56 -2.76 10.19
CA ALA A 173 6.92 -2.94 10.69
C ALA A 173 7.71 -1.64 10.86
N ILE A 174 7.36 -0.59 10.11
CA ILE A 174 8.12 0.65 10.03
C ILE A 174 7.67 1.66 11.09
N VAL A 175 6.43 1.57 11.55
CA VAL A 175 5.79 2.60 12.40
C VAL A 175 6.33 2.60 13.85
N PRO A 176 6.52 1.44 14.53
CA PRO A 176 7.00 1.42 15.90
C PRO A 176 8.41 2.00 16.04
N ARG A 177 8.66 2.76 17.12
CA ARG A 177 10.02 3.23 17.46
C ARG A 177 10.95 2.11 17.92
N SER A 178 10.38 1.03 18.42
CA SER A 178 11.13 -0.11 18.94
C SER A 178 10.49 -1.43 18.49
N VAL A 179 11.31 -2.45 18.34
CA VAL A 179 10.92 -3.80 17.96
C VAL A 179 11.60 -4.83 18.86
N THR A 180 10.99 -6.00 18.99
CA THR A 180 11.53 -7.10 19.80
C THR A 180 12.16 -8.14 18.89
N VAL A 181 13.39 -8.54 19.22
CA VAL A 181 14.14 -9.59 18.53
C VAL A 181 14.68 -10.62 19.52
N ARG A 182 14.96 -11.83 19.05
CA ARG A 182 15.60 -12.88 19.85
C ARG A 182 17.11 -12.88 19.62
N VAL A 183 17.88 -12.72 20.70
CA VAL A 183 19.34 -12.69 20.67
C VAL A 183 19.94 -13.83 21.51
N PRO A 184 21.17 -14.29 21.20
CA PRO A 184 21.88 -15.26 22.02
C PRO A 184 22.01 -14.83 23.49
N SER A 185 21.79 -15.76 24.41
CA SER A 185 21.94 -15.56 25.85
C SER A 185 22.38 -16.85 26.54
N GLY A 186 23.69 -16.99 26.77
CA GLY A 186 24.28 -18.26 27.21
C GLY A 186 24.00 -19.37 26.19
N ASN A 187 23.44 -20.50 26.65
CA ASN A 187 23.02 -21.57 25.75
C ASN A 187 21.63 -21.32 25.12
N GLY A 188 20.85 -20.35 25.61
CA GLY A 188 19.49 -20.05 25.20
C GLY A 188 19.35 -18.82 24.31
N LEU A 189 18.11 -18.42 24.05
CA LEU A 189 17.77 -17.10 23.49
C LEU A 189 17.07 -16.26 24.55
N ARG A 190 17.25 -14.94 24.47
CA ARG A 190 16.41 -13.98 25.19
C ARG A 190 15.75 -13.01 24.22
N GLN A 191 14.57 -12.53 24.58
CA GLN A 191 13.99 -11.38 23.91
C GLN A 191 14.77 -10.11 24.28
N SER A 192 15.03 -9.28 23.29
CA SER A 192 15.66 -7.98 23.44
C SER A 192 14.86 -6.96 22.66
N THR A 193 14.45 -5.89 23.32
CA THR A 193 13.89 -4.71 22.66
C THR A 193 15.03 -3.87 22.11
N ILE A 194 14.96 -3.50 20.84
CA ILE A 194 15.93 -2.64 20.15
C ILE A 194 15.20 -1.45 19.53
N GLU A 195 15.93 -0.36 19.30
CA GLU A 195 15.43 0.71 18.42
C GLU A 195 15.14 0.11 17.03
N ASN A 196 14.01 0.49 16.44
CA ASN A 196 13.58 -0.07 15.17
C ASN A 196 14.43 0.51 14.02
N PRO A 197 15.30 -0.28 13.37
CA PRO A 197 16.12 0.21 12.26
C PRO A 197 15.27 0.58 11.03
N LEU A 198 14.00 0.16 10.97
CA LEU A 198 13.09 0.46 9.85
C LEU A 198 12.41 1.83 9.98
N ALA A 199 12.35 2.40 11.18
CA ALA A 199 11.55 3.59 11.49
C ALA A 199 12.18 4.89 10.99
N THR A 200 13.47 5.08 11.20
CA THR A 200 14.25 6.19 10.65
C THR A 200 15.74 5.90 10.79
N TYR A 201 16.55 6.40 9.87
CA TYR A 201 17.99 6.32 9.98
C TYR A 201 18.54 7.55 10.70
N ARG A 202 19.42 7.34 11.67
CA ARG A 202 20.13 8.42 12.36
C ARG A 202 21.53 8.56 11.78
N TYR A 203 21.88 9.77 11.37
CA TYR A 203 23.20 10.03 10.80
C TYR A 203 24.30 9.83 11.84
N PRO A 204 25.46 9.28 11.45
CA PRO A 204 26.58 9.12 12.35
C PRO A 204 27.12 10.50 12.76
N SER A 205 27.68 10.61 13.97
CA SER A 205 28.20 11.88 14.50
C SER A 205 29.20 12.56 13.56
N ALA A 206 30.01 11.79 12.81
CA ALA A 206 30.92 12.32 11.82
C ALA A 206 30.19 13.14 10.72
N ALA A 207 29.03 12.70 10.27
CA ALA A 207 28.21 13.43 9.29
C ALA A 207 27.62 14.70 9.91
N LEU A 208 27.08 14.61 11.14
CA LEU A 208 26.48 15.74 11.85
C LEU A 208 27.48 16.86 12.18
N VAL A 209 28.76 16.54 12.41
CA VAL A 209 29.83 17.53 12.61
C VAL A 209 30.46 18.01 11.29
N GLY A 210 29.82 17.73 10.15
CA GLY A 210 30.17 18.30 8.84
C GLY A 210 31.29 17.58 8.08
N ARG A 211 31.74 16.38 8.51
CA ARG A 211 32.83 15.65 7.82
C ARG A 211 32.47 15.21 6.39
N PHE A 212 31.18 15.16 6.09
CA PHE A 212 30.62 14.71 4.81
C PHE A 212 29.76 15.80 4.15
N GLY A 213 29.95 17.07 4.53
CA GLY A 213 29.05 18.16 4.19
C GLY A 213 27.91 18.32 5.21
N VAL A 214 26.97 19.21 4.93
CA VAL A 214 25.89 19.56 5.87
C VAL A 214 24.80 18.48 5.88
N PHE A 215 24.64 17.85 7.04
CA PHE A 215 23.55 16.96 7.42
C PHE A 215 22.86 17.52 8.65
N ASP A 216 21.54 17.71 8.55
CA ASP A 216 20.69 18.03 9.70
C ASP A 216 20.00 16.76 10.18
N GLU A 217 19.73 16.63 11.48
CA GLU A 217 18.87 15.56 11.98
C GLU A 217 17.45 15.76 11.41
N GLN A 218 17.03 14.85 10.53
CA GLN A 218 15.69 14.86 9.95
C GLN A 218 15.02 13.52 10.26
N GLY A 219 13.99 13.53 11.10
CA GLY A 219 13.09 12.40 11.33
C GLY A 219 11.98 12.32 10.29
N ARG A 220 11.26 11.19 10.24
CA ARG A 220 10.01 11.09 9.47
C ARG A 220 8.86 11.72 10.27
N ASN A 221 8.17 12.69 9.68
CA ASN A 221 6.87 13.15 10.16
C ASN A 221 5.75 12.41 9.39
N GLN A 222 4.60 12.21 10.07
CA GLN A 222 3.45 11.33 9.77
C GLN A 222 3.12 11.01 8.29
N ILE A 223 2.47 9.85 8.10
CA ILE A 223 2.21 9.18 6.82
C ILE A 223 0.76 9.45 6.36
N ALA A 224 0.55 9.84 5.10
CA ALA A 224 -0.79 9.98 4.51
C ALA A 224 -0.79 9.54 3.03
N LEU A 225 -0.95 8.24 2.76
CA LEU A 225 -0.81 7.65 1.42
C LEU A 225 -2.07 7.60 0.54
N ARG A 226 -3.23 8.07 1.02
CA ARG A 226 -4.50 7.85 0.31
C ARG A 226 -4.85 8.98 -0.65
N MET A 227 -4.09 9.14 -1.74
CA MET A 227 -4.36 10.21 -2.72
C MET A 227 -4.46 9.76 -4.19
N ARG A 228 -4.01 8.56 -4.58
CA ARG A 228 -3.84 8.19 -6.01
C ARG A 228 -4.26 6.75 -6.37
N PRO A 229 -4.67 6.50 -7.63
CA PRO A 229 -5.09 5.18 -8.10
C PRO A 229 -3.89 4.27 -8.45
N TYR A 230 -2.96 4.07 -7.52
CA TYR A 230 -1.72 3.31 -7.73
C TYR A 230 -1.91 1.91 -8.32
N ARG A 231 -2.95 1.20 -7.86
CA ARG A 231 -3.34 -0.11 -8.39
C ARG A 231 -3.59 -0.07 -9.90
N GLN A 232 -4.35 0.92 -10.34
CA GLN A 232 -4.71 1.10 -11.75
C GLN A 232 -3.49 1.51 -12.57
N TRP A 233 -2.68 2.45 -12.07
CA TRP A 233 -1.46 2.89 -12.76
C TRP A 233 -0.46 1.75 -12.97
N VAL A 234 -0.26 0.89 -11.96
CA VAL A 234 0.60 -0.29 -12.11
C VAL A 234 0.03 -1.28 -13.11
N TYR A 235 -1.29 -1.51 -13.09
CA TYR A 235 -1.94 -2.37 -14.08
C TYR A 235 -1.79 -1.82 -15.51
N ASP A 236 -1.97 -0.51 -15.70
CA ASP A 236 -1.84 0.13 -17.01
C ASP A 236 -0.37 0.12 -17.48
N ALA A 237 0.59 0.43 -16.60
CA ALA A 237 2.01 0.33 -16.91
C ALA A 237 2.39 -1.09 -17.38
N LEU A 238 1.89 -2.12 -16.70
CA LEU A 238 2.20 -3.52 -17.03
C LEU A 238 1.43 -4.10 -18.21
N THR A 239 0.31 -3.49 -18.64
CA THR A 239 -0.55 -4.07 -19.69
C THR A 239 -0.65 -3.23 -20.95
N GLN A 240 -0.29 -1.95 -20.90
CA GLN A 240 -0.46 -1.00 -22.00
C GLN A 240 0.88 -0.54 -22.58
N GLN A 241 1.96 -0.54 -21.80
CA GLN A 241 3.27 -0.05 -22.27
C GLN A 241 3.98 -1.10 -23.13
N THR A 242 4.15 -0.80 -24.42
CA THR A 242 4.80 -1.68 -25.39
C THR A 242 6.30 -1.40 -25.55
N THR A 243 6.78 -0.25 -25.09
CA THR A 243 8.20 0.14 -25.14
C THR A 243 8.80 0.20 -23.74
N PHE A 244 10.07 -0.21 -23.60
CA PHE A 244 10.80 -0.07 -22.34
C PHE A 244 10.78 1.37 -21.82
N ASN A 245 11.03 2.35 -22.70
CA ASN A 245 11.15 3.74 -22.28
C ASN A 245 9.81 4.30 -21.75
N GLY A 246 8.70 4.03 -22.45
CA GLY A 246 7.36 4.42 -21.98
C GLY A 246 6.95 3.73 -20.66
N PHE A 247 7.50 2.54 -20.39
CA PHE A 247 7.36 1.86 -19.11
C PHE A 247 8.32 2.40 -18.03
N ALA A 248 9.55 2.78 -18.37
CA ALA A 248 10.62 2.93 -17.38
C ALA A 248 10.77 4.35 -16.82
N THR A 249 10.61 5.38 -17.64
CA THR A 249 11.09 6.74 -17.32
C THR A 249 10.08 7.83 -17.68
N THR A 250 10.20 8.97 -17.00
CA THR A 250 9.53 10.23 -17.32
C THR A 250 10.15 10.98 -18.52
N ALA A 251 11.23 10.46 -19.13
CA ALA A 251 11.85 11.06 -20.31
C ALA A 251 11.01 10.90 -21.60
N THR A 252 10.06 9.96 -21.60
CA THR A 252 9.20 9.63 -22.75
C THR A 252 7.75 9.52 -22.33
N THR A 253 6.82 9.72 -23.26
CA THR A 253 5.38 9.57 -22.99
C THR A 253 5.02 8.14 -22.60
N GLY A 254 3.97 8.01 -21.77
CA GLY A 254 3.51 6.73 -21.22
C GLY A 254 3.20 6.79 -19.73
N VAL A 255 2.60 5.70 -19.22
CA VAL A 255 2.38 5.48 -17.78
C VAL A 255 3.68 4.93 -17.20
N GLY A 256 4.68 5.82 -17.04
CA GLY A 256 6.03 5.46 -16.65
C GLY A 256 6.14 5.04 -15.19
N MET A 257 6.90 3.98 -14.91
CA MET A 257 7.20 3.50 -13.56
C MET A 257 7.87 4.58 -12.72
N GLU A 258 8.73 5.40 -13.32
CA GLU A 258 9.34 6.54 -12.64
C GLU A 258 8.31 7.61 -12.21
N GLN A 259 7.23 7.84 -12.98
CA GLN A 259 6.14 8.72 -12.54
C GLN A 259 5.46 8.15 -11.29
N ILE A 260 5.17 6.84 -11.30
CA ILE A 260 4.50 6.19 -10.16
C ILE A 260 5.41 6.20 -8.93
N HIS A 261 6.70 5.93 -9.12
CA HIS A 261 7.76 6.05 -8.11
C HIS A 261 7.81 7.46 -7.49
N ASN A 262 7.84 8.51 -8.33
CA ASN A 262 7.89 9.89 -7.87
C ASN A 262 6.67 10.24 -7.01
N ALA A 263 5.50 9.71 -7.38
CA ALA A 263 4.28 9.89 -6.61
C ALA A 263 4.34 9.19 -5.25
N ILE A 264 4.94 7.99 -5.15
CA ILE A 264 5.14 7.33 -3.86
C ILE A 264 6.10 8.09 -2.96
N HIS A 265 7.21 8.61 -3.49
CA HIS A 265 8.12 9.50 -2.75
C HIS A 265 7.42 10.74 -2.19
N TRP A 266 6.44 11.27 -2.93
CA TRP A 266 5.62 12.38 -2.47
C TRP A 266 4.61 11.96 -1.41
N ASP A 267 3.83 10.90 -1.65
CA ASP A 267 2.68 10.55 -0.84
C ASP A 267 3.08 9.79 0.46
N ALA A 268 4.17 9.00 0.47
CA ALA A 268 4.49 8.13 1.62
C ALA A 268 5.12 8.82 2.82
N ALA A 269 5.65 10.03 2.64
CA ALA A 269 6.22 10.82 3.72
C ALA A 269 5.83 12.29 3.56
N CYS A 270 5.35 12.93 4.64
CA CYS A 270 5.01 14.36 4.62
C CYS A 270 6.24 15.26 4.42
N THR A 271 7.37 14.91 5.03
CA THR A 271 8.67 15.59 4.96
C THR A 271 9.78 14.59 5.35
N GLY A 272 11.04 15.01 5.32
CA GLY A 272 12.17 14.24 5.84
C GLY A 272 12.88 13.41 4.77
N GLN A 273 13.67 12.42 5.22
CA GLN A 273 14.65 11.73 4.39
C GLN A 273 14.02 11.09 3.15
N PHE A 274 12.94 10.31 3.30
CA PHE A 274 12.25 9.64 2.19
C PHE A 274 11.74 10.59 1.09
N PHE A 275 11.48 11.87 1.42
CA PHE A 275 10.97 12.84 0.45
C PHE A 275 12.08 13.54 -0.34
N ASP A 276 13.23 13.83 0.30
CA ASP A 276 14.29 14.58 -0.35
C ASP A 276 15.18 13.66 -1.21
N PRO A 277 15.30 13.87 -2.53
CA PRO A 277 16.14 13.03 -3.39
C PRO A 277 17.60 12.92 -2.93
N SER A 278 18.12 13.93 -2.23
CA SER A 278 19.47 13.92 -1.68
C SER A 278 19.64 13.03 -0.46
N LEU A 279 18.55 12.73 0.25
CA LEU A 279 18.57 12.03 1.53
C LEU A 279 17.78 10.71 1.51
N THR A 280 16.95 10.47 0.50
CA THR A 280 16.04 9.33 0.50
C THR A 280 16.73 7.97 0.54
N GLY A 281 17.96 7.86 0.04
CA GLY A 281 18.74 6.62 0.10
C GLY A 281 19.03 6.15 1.53
N PHE A 282 18.99 7.04 2.53
CA PHE A 282 19.22 6.70 3.94
C PHE A 282 18.00 6.06 4.61
N ASP A 283 16.81 6.30 4.06
CA ASP A 283 15.56 5.91 4.66
C ASP A 283 15.22 4.46 4.29
N PHE A 284 15.02 3.54 5.25
CA PHE A 284 14.73 2.14 4.88
C PHE A 284 13.45 1.97 4.04
N LEU A 285 12.48 2.89 4.12
CA LEU A 285 11.29 2.85 3.27
C LEU A 285 11.65 2.98 1.78
N PHE A 286 12.76 3.66 1.43
CA PHE A 286 13.32 3.71 0.08
C PHE A 286 13.68 2.32 -0.43
N ILE A 287 14.32 1.49 0.39
CA ILE A 287 14.71 0.13 -0.01
C ILE A 287 13.48 -0.73 -0.29
N LEU A 288 12.46 -0.65 0.56
CA LEU A 288 11.20 -1.38 0.36
C LEU A 288 10.46 -0.93 -0.90
N HIS A 289 10.43 0.39 -1.12
CA HIS A 289 9.82 1.01 -2.29
C HIS A 289 10.53 0.57 -3.58
N HIS A 290 11.86 0.72 -3.65
CA HIS A 290 12.65 0.37 -4.82
C HIS A 290 12.70 -1.14 -5.07
N ALA A 291 12.66 -1.99 -4.03
CA ALA A 291 12.49 -3.43 -4.20
C ALA A 291 11.16 -3.77 -4.88
N ASN A 292 10.10 -2.99 -4.63
CA ASN A 292 8.84 -3.16 -5.34
C ASN A 292 8.91 -2.64 -6.79
N VAL A 293 9.59 -1.51 -7.04
CA VAL A 293 9.85 -1.01 -8.40
C VAL A 293 10.63 -2.05 -9.21
N ASP A 294 11.65 -2.66 -8.62
CA ASP A 294 12.44 -3.73 -9.23
C ASP A 294 11.59 -4.99 -9.53
N ARG A 295 10.72 -5.38 -8.60
CA ARG A 295 9.75 -6.47 -8.78
C ARG A 295 8.84 -6.22 -9.97
N ILE A 296 8.28 -5.02 -10.08
CA ILE A 296 7.40 -4.65 -11.19
C ILE A 296 8.16 -4.68 -12.52
N TRP A 297 9.43 -4.23 -12.56
CA TRP A 297 10.25 -4.38 -13.76
C TRP A 297 10.57 -5.84 -14.10
N ALA A 298 10.83 -6.71 -13.10
CA ALA A 298 11.01 -8.14 -13.34
C ALA A 298 9.76 -8.79 -13.97
N TYR A 299 8.57 -8.40 -13.51
CA TYR A 299 7.29 -8.83 -14.10
C TYR A 299 7.06 -8.26 -15.50
N TYR A 300 7.43 -7.01 -15.74
CA TYR A 300 7.41 -6.43 -17.08
C TYR A 300 8.34 -7.21 -18.02
N GLY A 301 9.56 -7.52 -17.58
CA GLY A 301 10.56 -8.22 -18.38
C GLY A 301 10.12 -9.60 -18.86
N ILE A 302 9.42 -10.38 -18.03
CA ILE A 302 8.90 -11.71 -18.44
C ILE A 302 7.69 -11.60 -19.37
N THR A 303 6.91 -10.52 -19.28
CA THR A 303 5.70 -10.31 -20.10
C THR A 303 5.99 -9.58 -21.42
N HIS A 304 7.05 -8.77 -21.49
CA HIS A 304 7.42 -7.89 -22.61
C HIS A 304 8.86 -8.16 -23.11
N ARG A 305 9.12 -9.40 -23.53
CA ARG A 305 10.47 -9.90 -23.81
C ARG A 305 11.23 -9.19 -24.93
N ASP A 306 10.52 -8.60 -25.88
CA ASP A 306 11.15 -7.87 -26.99
C ASP A 306 11.54 -6.43 -26.60
N SER A 307 11.18 -6.00 -25.38
CA SER A 307 11.25 -4.61 -24.94
C SER A 307 11.70 -4.49 -23.48
N VAL A 308 12.54 -5.41 -22.99
CA VAL A 308 12.97 -5.43 -21.57
C VAL A 308 13.93 -4.28 -21.24
N ILE A 309 14.61 -3.74 -22.25
CA ILE A 309 15.60 -2.66 -22.12
C ILE A 309 15.65 -1.81 -23.39
N PHE A 310 16.05 -0.55 -23.25
CA PHE A 310 16.34 0.34 -24.39
C PHE A 310 17.58 -0.13 -25.17
N ASN A 311 17.65 0.22 -26.45
CA ASN A 311 18.75 -0.15 -27.36
C ASN A 311 19.35 1.03 -28.13
N ASP A 312 18.92 2.25 -27.82
CA ASP A 312 19.35 3.48 -28.46
C ASP A 312 20.28 4.31 -27.58
N THR A 313 21.02 5.23 -28.19
CA THR A 313 21.89 6.18 -27.49
C THR A 313 21.12 7.46 -27.20
N TYR A 314 21.30 8.03 -26.01
CA TYR A 314 20.73 9.32 -25.61
C TYR A 314 21.77 10.19 -24.90
N ARG A 315 21.46 11.48 -24.71
CA ARG A 315 22.31 12.41 -23.95
C ARG A 315 21.93 12.32 -22.49
N GLY A 316 22.85 11.80 -21.66
CA GLY A 316 22.64 11.63 -20.23
C GLY A 316 22.68 12.95 -19.47
N LEU A 317 22.09 12.95 -18.28
CA LEU A 317 22.11 14.07 -17.34
C LEU A 317 23.36 14.02 -16.45
N SER A 318 23.62 15.11 -15.73
CA SER A 318 24.71 15.16 -14.76
C SER A 318 24.49 14.17 -13.63
N ARG A 319 25.55 13.47 -13.24
CA ARG A 319 25.64 12.63 -12.04
C ARG A 319 27.09 12.62 -11.57
N TYR A 320 27.35 12.04 -10.39
CA TYR A 320 28.64 12.12 -9.72
C TYR A 320 29.85 12.02 -10.66
N GLY A 321 30.01 10.91 -11.40
CA GLY A 321 31.14 10.70 -12.32
C GLY A 321 30.86 10.98 -13.81
N THR A 322 29.63 11.35 -14.17
CA THR A 322 29.23 11.59 -15.57
C THR A 322 28.72 13.02 -15.78
N PRO A 323 29.41 13.85 -16.59
CA PRO A 323 28.91 15.18 -16.95
C PRO A 323 27.61 15.13 -17.77
N ALA A 324 26.79 16.19 -17.67
CA ALA A 324 25.61 16.34 -18.52
C ALA A 324 26.00 16.35 -20.02
N GLY A 325 25.14 15.75 -20.86
CA GLY A 325 25.35 15.64 -22.30
C GLY A 325 26.20 14.43 -22.72
N THR A 326 26.73 13.64 -21.78
CA THR A 326 27.48 12.42 -22.10
C THR A 326 26.58 11.45 -22.87
N PRO A 327 26.98 10.94 -24.05
CA PRO A 327 26.21 9.93 -24.75
C PRO A 327 26.20 8.62 -23.94
N LEU A 328 25.00 8.11 -23.67
CA LEU A 328 24.76 6.87 -22.93
C LEU A 328 23.92 5.89 -23.75
N ASP A 329 24.24 4.62 -23.64
CA ASP A 329 23.51 3.48 -24.20
C ASP A 329 23.38 2.35 -23.15
N ASN A 330 22.79 1.21 -23.52
CA ASN A 330 22.59 0.09 -22.61
C ASN A 330 23.87 -0.69 -22.23
N ARG A 331 25.02 -0.32 -22.82
CA ARG A 331 26.36 -0.87 -22.54
C ARG A 331 27.26 0.10 -21.80
N SER A 332 26.78 1.32 -21.57
CA SER A 332 27.53 2.36 -20.89
C SER A 332 27.82 1.94 -19.44
N PRO A 333 29.01 2.29 -18.90
CA PRO A 333 29.36 2.00 -17.52
C PRO A 333 28.33 2.54 -16.51
N MET A 334 27.92 1.68 -15.59
CA MET A 334 26.95 1.99 -14.55
C MET A 334 27.69 2.22 -13.23
N GLU A 335 28.28 3.41 -13.12
CA GLU A 335 28.97 3.82 -11.91
C GLU A 335 28.00 3.92 -10.71
N PRO A 336 28.44 3.55 -9.49
CA PRO A 336 29.79 3.08 -9.14
C PRO A 336 29.90 1.55 -9.00
N PHE A 337 29.03 0.79 -9.66
CA PHE A 337 28.86 -0.64 -9.40
C PHE A 337 29.81 -1.49 -10.24
N PHE A 338 30.75 -2.16 -9.59
CA PHE A 338 31.69 -3.07 -10.26
C PHE A 338 31.18 -4.52 -10.26
N GLN A 339 31.37 -5.21 -11.37
CA GLN A 339 31.26 -6.66 -11.47
C GLN A 339 32.47 -7.33 -10.80
N ARG A 340 32.38 -8.64 -10.56
CA ARG A 340 33.52 -9.44 -10.05
C ARG A 340 34.75 -9.37 -10.96
N SER A 341 34.57 -9.15 -12.26
CA SER A 341 35.66 -8.98 -13.23
C SER A 341 36.45 -7.68 -13.05
N GLY A 342 35.95 -6.72 -12.27
CA GLY A 342 36.53 -5.37 -12.15
C GLY A 342 36.02 -4.38 -13.21
N SER A 343 35.21 -4.82 -14.17
CA SER A 343 34.47 -3.90 -15.06
C SER A 343 33.24 -3.35 -14.37
N PHE A 344 32.76 -2.16 -14.76
CA PHE A 344 31.46 -1.68 -14.30
C PHE A 344 30.31 -2.59 -14.78
N HIS A 345 29.24 -2.64 -14.01
CA HIS A 345 27.95 -3.09 -14.52
C HIS A 345 27.49 -2.19 -15.68
N THR A 346 26.56 -2.72 -16.47
CA THR A 346 25.85 -2.04 -17.55
C THR A 346 24.37 -2.40 -17.48
N SER A 347 23.50 -1.69 -18.20
CA SER A 347 22.08 -2.02 -18.23
C SER A 347 21.80 -3.45 -18.73
N LEU A 348 22.64 -3.97 -19.63
CA LEU A 348 22.54 -5.37 -20.09
C LEU A 348 22.98 -6.38 -19.02
N SER A 349 24.01 -6.06 -18.22
CA SER A 349 24.54 -6.98 -17.22
C SER A 349 23.63 -7.21 -16.01
N VAL A 350 22.55 -6.42 -15.88
CA VAL A 350 21.65 -6.43 -14.71
C VAL A 350 20.23 -6.85 -15.07
N LEU A 351 19.98 -7.37 -16.27
CA LEU A 351 18.61 -7.73 -16.70
C LEU A 351 18.02 -8.90 -15.89
N SER A 352 18.86 -9.84 -15.48
CA SER A 352 18.46 -11.03 -14.72
C SER A 352 18.52 -10.75 -13.22
N VAL A 353 17.40 -10.95 -12.53
CA VAL A 353 17.36 -10.93 -11.05
C VAL A 353 18.11 -12.13 -10.45
N PHE A 354 18.14 -13.26 -11.18
CA PHE A 354 18.82 -14.47 -10.75
C PHE A 354 20.34 -14.29 -10.62
N ASP A 355 20.93 -13.40 -11.42
CA ASP A 355 22.37 -13.13 -11.43
C ASP A 355 22.82 -12.45 -10.13
N PHE A 356 21.89 -11.77 -9.44
CA PHE A 356 22.07 -11.19 -8.11
C PHE A 356 21.56 -12.10 -6.98
N GLY A 357 21.15 -13.33 -7.31
CA GLY A 357 20.79 -14.35 -6.34
C GLY A 357 19.43 -14.16 -5.69
N TYR A 358 18.49 -13.43 -6.30
CA TYR A 358 17.12 -13.29 -5.81
C TYR A 358 16.07 -13.46 -6.92
N THR A 359 14.82 -13.70 -6.54
CA THR A 359 13.68 -13.67 -7.45
C THR A 359 12.39 -13.25 -6.72
N TYR A 360 11.25 -13.31 -7.41
CA TYR A 360 9.92 -12.94 -6.91
C TYR A 360 8.92 -14.07 -7.12
N ALA A 361 7.80 -14.03 -6.39
CA ALA A 361 6.71 -14.97 -6.58
C ALA A 361 6.25 -14.99 -8.05
N GLY A 362 6.10 -16.20 -8.62
CA GLY A 362 5.80 -16.41 -10.03
C GLY A 362 7.03 -16.51 -10.94
N LEU A 363 8.23 -16.14 -10.47
CA LEU A 363 9.51 -16.18 -11.20
C LEU A 363 10.51 -17.18 -10.58
N GLU A 364 10.02 -18.25 -9.97
CA GLU A 364 10.86 -19.24 -9.27
C GLU A 364 11.80 -19.97 -10.25
N SER A 365 13.08 -20.12 -9.91
CA SER A 365 14.16 -20.57 -10.80
C SER A 365 13.97 -21.97 -11.43
N GLY A 366 13.04 -22.78 -10.92
CA GLY A 366 12.70 -24.09 -11.49
C GLY A 366 11.62 -24.06 -12.58
N LYS A 367 11.02 -22.89 -12.84
CA LYS A 367 9.95 -22.74 -13.83
C LYS A 367 10.53 -22.46 -15.22
N SER A 368 9.86 -22.97 -16.25
CA SER A 368 10.10 -22.51 -17.62
C SER A 368 9.64 -21.07 -17.81
N GLU A 369 10.21 -20.37 -18.79
CA GLU A 369 9.79 -19.02 -19.15
C GLU A 369 8.27 -18.92 -19.41
N THR A 370 7.69 -19.91 -20.09
CA THR A 370 6.25 -19.96 -20.36
C THR A 370 5.43 -20.04 -19.08
N GLN A 371 5.85 -20.87 -18.12
CA GLN A 371 5.18 -20.97 -16.82
C GLN A 371 5.32 -19.67 -16.03
N MET A 372 6.52 -19.08 -16.00
CA MET A 372 6.75 -17.79 -15.35
C MET A 372 5.85 -16.70 -15.92
N ARG A 373 5.78 -16.61 -17.26
CA ARG A 373 4.91 -15.64 -17.95
C ARG A 373 3.44 -15.86 -17.60
N GLN A 374 2.97 -17.10 -17.60
CA GLN A 374 1.58 -17.44 -17.25
C GLN A 374 1.26 -17.08 -15.79
N ASP A 375 2.13 -17.44 -14.86
CA ASP A 375 1.94 -17.17 -13.44
C ASP A 375 1.99 -15.68 -13.13
N VAL A 376 2.96 -14.95 -13.70
CA VAL A 376 3.04 -13.48 -13.55
C VAL A 376 1.83 -12.80 -14.19
N THR A 377 1.39 -13.24 -15.38
CA THR A 377 0.17 -12.68 -16.01
C THR A 377 -1.06 -12.91 -15.14
N ARG A 378 -1.20 -14.11 -14.56
CA ARG A 378 -2.28 -14.43 -13.62
C ARG A 378 -2.20 -13.53 -12.38
N PHE A 379 -1.01 -13.41 -11.80
CA PHE A 379 -0.75 -12.59 -10.63
C PHE A 379 -1.12 -11.12 -10.88
N ILE A 380 -0.65 -10.51 -11.98
CA ILE A 380 -0.96 -9.12 -12.35
C ILE A 380 -2.48 -8.91 -12.47
N ASN A 381 -3.17 -9.81 -13.17
CA ASN A 381 -4.62 -9.69 -13.38
C ASN A 381 -5.42 -9.86 -12.08
N GLN A 382 -5.02 -10.78 -11.20
CA GLN A 382 -5.71 -10.99 -9.91
C GLN A 382 -5.43 -9.86 -8.92
N ARG A 383 -4.17 -9.44 -8.83
CA ARG A 383 -3.69 -8.47 -7.84
C ARG A 383 -4.08 -7.04 -8.20
N TYR A 384 -3.87 -6.64 -9.46
CA TYR A 384 -4.01 -5.25 -9.89
C TYR A 384 -5.14 -5.03 -10.89
N GLY A 385 -5.54 -6.08 -11.62
CA GLY A 385 -6.58 -5.98 -12.64
C GLY A 385 -7.92 -5.48 -12.09
N PRO A 386 -8.78 -4.92 -12.98
CA PRO A 386 -10.12 -4.51 -12.63
C PRO A 386 -10.92 -5.73 -12.16
N ARG A 387 -11.65 -5.59 -11.05
CA ARG A 387 -12.51 -6.68 -10.53
C ARG A 387 -13.55 -7.03 -11.59
N GLN A 388 -13.44 -8.22 -12.19
CA GLN A 388 -14.53 -8.76 -13.01
C GLN A 388 -15.67 -9.12 -12.08
N ALA A 389 -16.87 -8.59 -12.33
CA ALA A 389 -18.09 -9.09 -11.70
C ALA A 389 -18.14 -10.60 -11.94
N ALA A 390 -18.17 -11.39 -10.87
CA ALA A 390 -18.14 -12.84 -10.96
C ALA A 390 -19.31 -13.31 -11.83
N ALA A 391 -19.02 -13.87 -12.99
CA ALA A 391 -19.99 -14.63 -13.77
C ALA A 391 -20.39 -15.84 -12.92
N ALA A 392 -21.55 -15.76 -12.26
CA ALA A 392 -22.16 -16.88 -11.58
C ALA A 392 -22.34 -18.03 -12.60
N LYS A 393 -21.60 -19.13 -12.42
CA LYS A 393 -21.81 -20.35 -13.19
C LYS A 393 -23.17 -20.93 -12.81
N PRO A 394 -24.12 -21.12 -13.73
CA PRO A 394 -25.33 -21.88 -13.43
C PRO A 394 -24.97 -23.37 -13.37
N MET A 395 -25.41 -24.02 -12.30
CA MET A 395 -25.41 -25.48 -12.17
C MET A 395 -26.55 -26.01 -13.05
N PHE A 396 -26.22 -26.75 -14.10
CA PHE A 396 -27.21 -27.37 -15.00
C PHE A 396 -27.87 -28.60 -14.33
N MET A 397 -29.19 -28.60 -14.22
CA MET A 397 -30.01 -29.82 -14.36
C MET A 397 -30.92 -29.63 -15.58
N ALA A 398 -30.99 -30.67 -16.41
CA ALA A 398 -31.63 -30.71 -17.71
C ALA A 398 -33.16 -30.78 -17.63
N THR A 399 -33.85 -30.19 -18.62
CA THR A 399 -34.81 -30.89 -19.50
C THR A 399 -35.23 -30.01 -20.70
N ALA A 400 -34.95 -30.53 -21.90
CA ALA A 400 -35.72 -30.58 -23.14
C ALA A 400 -36.54 -29.37 -23.68
N GLY A 401 -36.18 -28.96 -24.90
CA GLY A 401 -37.12 -29.03 -26.05
C GLY A 401 -37.49 -27.70 -26.74
N GLY A 402 -37.26 -27.63 -28.06
CA GLY A 402 -38.12 -26.86 -28.98
C GLY A 402 -37.42 -25.81 -29.86
N GLU A 403 -37.44 -26.07 -31.18
CA GLU A 403 -36.74 -25.37 -32.26
C GLU A 403 -37.47 -24.16 -32.89
N ASN A 404 -36.70 -23.43 -33.72
CA ASN A 404 -37.06 -22.61 -34.90
C ASN A 404 -37.42 -21.11 -34.78
N GLY A 405 -36.53 -20.27 -35.36
CA GLY A 405 -36.91 -19.52 -36.57
C GLY A 405 -36.96 -17.98 -36.54
N THR A 406 -35.80 -17.35 -36.85
CA THR A 406 -35.61 -16.14 -37.69
C THR A 406 -36.33 -14.82 -37.38
N HIS A 407 -35.56 -13.78 -36.99
CA HIS A 407 -35.20 -12.65 -37.87
C HIS A 407 -34.32 -11.60 -37.13
N ASP A 408 -33.17 -11.32 -37.71
CA ASP A 408 -32.08 -10.47 -37.21
C ASP A 408 -32.41 -8.97 -37.16
N LYS A 409 -32.08 -8.32 -36.03
CA LYS A 409 -31.52 -6.96 -36.02
C LYS A 409 -30.41 -6.86 -34.98
N GLU A 410 -29.24 -6.58 -35.52
CA GLU A 410 -27.93 -6.37 -34.90
C GLU A 410 -27.91 -5.03 -34.15
N GLY A 411 -27.44 -5.01 -32.90
CA GLY A 411 -27.35 -3.79 -32.09
C GLY A 411 -27.30 -4.07 -30.59
N ASP A 412 -26.20 -3.63 -29.97
CA ASP A 412 -25.87 -3.53 -28.54
C ASP A 412 -25.77 -4.81 -27.69
N ARG A 413 -24.53 -5.06 -27.27
CA ARG A 413 -24.14 -5.80 -26.06
C ARG A 413 -23.76 -4.76 -24.98
N PRO A 414 -23.93 -5.06 -23.68
CA PRO A 414 -23.75 -4.07 -22.62
C PRO A 414 -22.27 -3.68 -22.41
N GLY A 415 -21.95 -2.40 -22.68
CA GLY A 415 -21.12 -1.57 -21.82
C GLY A 415 -19.60 -1.73 -21.84
N SER A 416 -18.93 -1.66 -23.00
CA SER A 416 -17.54 -1.21 -23.02
C SER A 416 -17.50 0.31 -22.82
N ARG A 417 -17.25 0.81 -21.60
CA ARG A 417 -16.85 2.21 -21.44
C ARG A 417 -15.54 2.40 -22.21
N ALA A 418 -15.52 3.35 -23.15
CA ALA A 418 -14.29 3.73 -23.83
C ALA A 418 -13.34 4.31 -22.77
N ARG A 419 -12.15 3.74 -22.63
CA ARG A 419 -11.07 4.29 -21.82
C ARG A 419 -10.18 5.14 -22.70
N PHE A 420 -9.89 6.36 -22.27
CA PHE A 420 -8.98 7.28 -22.92
C PHE A 420 -7.66 7.31 -22.15
N PHE A 421 -6.58 7.66 -22.84
CA PHE A 421 -5.29 7.90 -22.22
C PHE A 421 -5.00 9.38 -22.22
N VAL A 422 -4.50 9.90 -21.11
CA VAL A 422 -3.93 11.24 -21.04
C VAL A 422 -2.43 11.13 -21.15
N ASP A 423 -1.85 11.82 -22.11
CA ASP A 423 -0.43 12.15 -22.13
C ASP A 423 -0.24 13.57 -21.57
N LEU A 424 0.69 13.71 -20.65
CA LEU A 424 1.02 14.96 -19.98
C LEU A 424 2.51 15.25 -20.15
N ALA A 425 2.86 16.46 -20.57
CA ALA A 425 4.24 16.91 -20.69
C ALA A 425 4.41 18.30 -20.09
N ILE A 426 5.53 18.55 -19.43
CA ILE A 426 5.87 19.84 -18.78
C ILE A 426 7.38 20.00 -18.69
N ASP A 427 7.91 21.21 -18.93
CA ASP A 427 9.31 21.52 -18.69
C ASP A 427 9.56 21.77 -17.20
N ARG A 428 10.50 21.02 -16.63
CA ARG A 428 10.91 21.14 -15.23
C ARG A 428 11.48 22.52 -14.90
N ALA A 429 12.02 23.25 -15.88
CA ALA A 429 12.63 24.56 -15.67
C ALA A 429 11.60 25.69 -15.49
N GLU A 430 10.35 25.49 -15.90
CA GLU A 430 9.29 26.52 -15.86
C GLU A 430 8.47 26.50 -14.55
N VAL A 431 8.73 25.53 -13.67
CA VAL A 431 7.90 25.29 -12.49
C VAL A 431 8.73 25.13 -11.23
N ASP A 432 8.31 25.82 -10.18
CA ASP A 432 8.88 25.66 -8.84
C ASP A 432 8.61 24.24 -8.32
N ARG A 433 9.67 23.49 -8.04
CA ARG A 433 9.62 22.08 -7.62
C ARG A 433 10.10 21.91 -6.18
N PRO A 434 9.60 20.88 -5.47
CA PRO A 434 8.73 19.82 -5.97
C PRO A 434 7.24 20.22 -5.98
N CYS A 435 6.50 19.75 -6.97
CA CYS A 435 5.07 20.05 -7.15
C CYS A 435 4.29 18.87 -7.75
N SER A 436 2.96 18.91 -7.69
CA SER A 436 2.06 17.95 -8.32
C SER A 436 1.21 18.67 -9.37
N VAL A 437 1.23 18.17 -10.60
CA VAL A 437 0.24 18.52 -11.63
C VAL A 437 -0.96 17.63 -11.42
N ASN A 438 -2.12 18.20 -11.13
CA ASN A 438 -3.34 17.47 -10.83
C ASN A 438 -4.34 17.72 -11.95
N VAL A 439 -4.91 16.63 -12.44
CA VAL A 439 -5.91 16.65 -13.49
C VAL A 439 -7.22 16.20 -12.88
N TYR A 440 -8.27 16.97 -13.10
CA TYR A 440 -9.60 16.78 -12.54
C TYR A 440 -10.63 16.61 -13.64
N ARG A 441 -11.65 15.81 -13.37
CA ARG A 441 -12.91 15.81 -14.10
C ARG A 441 -13.92 16.60 -13.27
N ALA A 442 -14.37 17.74 -13.77
CA ALA A 442 -15.09 18.74 -12.97
C ALA A 442 -14.30 19.07 -11.69
N ASP A 443 -14.71 18.57 -10.53
CA ASP A 443 -14.02 18.78 -9.23
C ASP A 443 -13.50 17.45 -8.62
N THR A 444 -13.57 16.34 -9.35
CA THR A 444 -13.06 15.02 -8.94
C THR A 444 -11.68 14.77 -9.54
N ALA A 445 -10.72 14.27 -8.74
CA ALA A 445 -9.39 13.92 -9.24
C ALA A 445 -9.46 12.80 -10.30
N ALA A 446 -8.92 13.07 -11.50
CA ALA A 446 -8.85 12.13 -12.62
C ALA A 446 -7.45 11.51 -12.76
N GLY A 447 -6.41 12.26 -12.42
CA GLY A 447 -5.04 11.78 -12.46
C GLY A 447 -4.06 12.86 -12.07
N SER A 448 -2.76 12.56 -12.12
CA SER A 448 -1.74 13.50 -11.68
C SER A 448 -0.34 13.02 -11.99
N MET A 449 0.61 13.96 -11.98
CA MET A 449 2.04 13.70 -12.10
C MET A 449 2.79 14.51 -11.06
N VAL A 450 3.68 13.86 -10.32
CA VAL A 450 4.58 14.53 -9.38
C VAL A 450 5.89 14.87 -10.07
N LEU A 451 6.31 16.12 -9.90
CA LEU A 451 7.60 16.65 -10.32
C LEU A 451 8.52 16.77 -9.11
N PRO A 452 9.48 15.85 -8.92
CA PRO A 452 10.49 15.96 -7.87
C PRO A 452 11.45 17.14 -8.10
N LYS A 453 12.28 17.46 -7.10
CA LYS A 453 13.34 18.50 -7.20
C LYS A 453 14.40 18.18 -8.26
N GLU A 454 14.66 16.91 -8.50
CA GLU A 454 15.64 16.43 -9.48
C GLU A 454 14.94 15.59 -10.56
N PRO A 455 15.34 15.68 -11.83
CA PRO A 455 16.38 16.56 -12.38
C PRO A 455 15.97 18.03 -12.45
N GLU A 456 16.94 18.94 -12.55
CA GLU A 456 16.68 20.39 -12.59
C GLU A 456 15.94 20.89 -13.86
N SER A 457 16.16 20.25 -15.00
CA SER A 457 15.72 20.75 -16.31
C SER A 457 15.25 19.63 -17.25
N GLY A 458 14.53 19.99 -18.30
CA GLY A 458 14.10 19.10 -19.38
C GLY A 458 12.66 18.61 -19.19
N ILE A 459 12.07 18.11 -20.28
CA ILE A 459 10.66 17.71 -20.32
C ILE A 459 10.41 16.48 -19.45
N SER A 460 9.46 16.61 -18.53
CA SER A 460 8.89 15.49 -17.79
C SER A 460 7.60 15.07 -18.47
N ASN A 461 7.50 13.80 -18.78
CA ASN A 461 6.31 13.20 -19.34
C ASN A 461 5.66 12.29 -18.29
N GLY A 462 4.35 12.15 -18.43
CA GLY A 462 3.57 11.18 -17.68
C GLY A 462 2.27 10.86 -18.39
N GLY A 463 1.55 9.89 -17.87
CA GLY A 463 0.25 9.52 -18.38
C GLY A 463 -0.57 8.71 -17.41
N PHE A 464 -1.87 8.64 -17.68
CA PHE A 464 -2.83 7.86 -16.90
C PHE A 464 -4.11 7.65 -17.70
N THR A 465 -4.89 6.64 -17.32
CA THR A 465 -6.18 6.36 -17.93
C THR A 465 -7.29 7.22 -17.34
N ILE A 466 -8.25 7.62 -18.17
CA ILE A 466 -9.47 8.32 -17.78
C ILE A 466 -10.68 7.65 -18.47
N ASP A 467 -11.85 7.75 -17.84
CA ASP A 467 -13.10 7.19 -18.38
C ASP A 467 -13.92 8.20 -19.21
N ASP A 468 -13.50 9.48 -19.26
CA ASP A 468 -14.23 10.60 -19.90
C ASP A 468 -13.26 11.75 -20.23
N VAL A 469 -13.59 12.62 -21.20
CA VAL A 469 -12.67 13.56 -21.87
C VAL A 469 -12.64 14.99 -21.31
N SER A 470 -13.57 15.38 -20.43
CA SER A 470 -13.62 16.76 -19.87
C SER A 470 -12.68 16.93 -18.68
N LEU A 471 -11.62 17.73 -18.84
CA LEU A 471 -10.52 17.85 -17.88
C LEU A 471 -10.22 19.30 -17.47
N LYS A 472 -10.04 19.54 -16.17
CA LYS A 472 -9.40 20.73 -15.59
C LYS A 472 -8.00 20.35 -15.08
N VAL A 473 -7.08 21.30 -15.06
CA VAL A 473 -5.71 21.09 -14.55
C VAL A 473 -5.36 22.15 -13.52
N ASP A 474 -4.65 21.77 -12.46
CA ASP A 474 -3.90 22.71 -11.63
C ASP A 474 -2.51 22.18 -11.29
N ILE A 475 -1.63 23.09 -10.86
CA ILE A 475 -0.30 22.75 -10.35
C ILE A 475 -0.23 23.20 -8.91
N ARG A 476 0.15 22.30 -8.00
CA ARG A 476 0.21 22.57 -6.56
C ARG A 476 1.56 22.24 -5.97
N LYS A 477 2.07 23.14 -5.14
CA LYS A 477 3.18 22.86 -4.22
C LYS A 477 2.69 22.03 -3.03
N ARG A 478 3.64 21.54 -2.25
CA ARG A 478 3.36 20.66 -1.11
C ARG A 478 2.62 21.36 0.04
N ASP A 479 2.81 22.67 0.18
CA ASP A 479 2.08 23.53 1.12
C ASP A 479 0.63 23.83 0.67
N GLY A 480 0.20 23.30 -0.49
CA GLY A 480 -1.12 23.51 -1.06
C GLY A 480 -1.24 24.76 -1.94
N SER A 481 -0.20 25.61 -2.01
CA SER A 481 -0.20 26.79 -2.87
C SER A 481 -0.24 26.40 -4.35
N LYS A 482 -0.98 27.19 -5.14
CA LYS A 482 -1.13 26.96 -6.59
C LYS A 482 -0.08 27.72 -7.38
N ILE A 483 0.47 27.08 -8.40
CA ILE A 483 1.31 27.72 -9.41
C ILE A 483 0.40 28.12 -10.58
N ALA A 484 0.52 29.36 -11.04
CA ALA A 484 -0.31 29.88 -12.12
C ALA A 484 0.02 29.17 -13.44
N LEU A 485 -0.99 28.60 -14.12
CA LEU A 485 -0.77 27.90 -15.39
C LEU A 485 -0.17 28.81 -16.47
N GLY A 486 -0.48 30.11 -16.43
CA GLY A 486 0.08 31.09 -17.36
C GLY A 486 1.61 31.27 -17.25
N SER A 487 2.23 30.84 -16.15
CA SER A 487 3.70 30.83 -16.00
C SER A 487 4.36 29.55 -16.50
N VAL A 488 3.58 28.58 -17.00
CA VAL A 488 4.06 27.25 -17.43
C VAL A 488 3.56 26.94 -18.85
N PRO A 489 4.04 27.67 -19.88
CA PRO A 489 3.58 27.49 -21.26
C PRO A 489 3.91 26.12 -21.85
N SER A 490 4.88 25.39 -21.28
CA SER A 490 5.23 24.03 -21.72
C SER A 490 4.21 22.96 -21.33
N LEU A 491 3.28 23.24 -20.42
CA LEU A 491 2.29 22.26 -19.96
C LEU A 491 1.37 21.85 -21.12
N LYS A 492 1.49 20.59 -21.54
CA LYS A 492 0.65 19.96 -22.56
C LYS A 492 -0.13 18.81 -21.95
N LEU A 493 -1.41 18.74 -22.30
CA LEU A 493 -2.30 17.64 -21.96
C LEU A 493 -3.01 17.19 -23.23
N GLU A 494 -2.78 15.95 -23.64
CA GLU A 494 -3.38 15.35 -24.84
C GLU A 494 -4.22 14.13 -24.44
N VAL A 495 -5.48 14.08 -24.90
CA VAL A 495 -6.37 12.94 -24.68
C VAL A 495 -6.33 12.05 -25.92
N LEU A 496 -5.71 10.88 -25.79
CA LEU A 496 -5.61 9.87 -26.82
C LEU A 496 -6.88 9.01 -26.84
N THR A 497 -7.47 8.84 -28.01
CA THR A 497 -8.58 7.90 -28.24
C THR A 497 -8.08 6.45 -28.22
N PRO A 498 -8.91 5.49 -27.77
CA PRO A 498 -8.49 4.09 -27.69
C PRO A 498 -8.11 3.56 -29.09
N VAL A 499 -6.84 3.20 -29.25
CA VAL A 499 -6.39 2.39 -30.39
C VAL A 499 -6.97 0.98 -30.20
N LYS A 500 -7.78 0.51 -31.15
CA LYS A 500 -8.27 -0.88 -31.19
C LYS A 500 -7.07 -1.82 -31.06
N ASN A 501 -7.09 -2.66 -30.03
CA ASN A 501 -6.09 -3.70 -29.80
C ASN A 501 -5.95 -4.58 -31.07
N PRO A 502 -4.79 -4.61 -31.76
CA PRO A 502 -4.64 -5.27 -33.05
C PRO A 502 -4.66 -6.81 -32.99
N ASN A 503 -4.81 -7.41 -31.80
CA ASN A 503 -4.74 -8.87 -31.60
C ASN A 503 -6.07 -9.61 -31.41
N ARG A 504 -7.23 -9.03 -31.75
CA ARG A 504 -8.50 -9.80 -31.81
C ARG A 504 -8.82 -10.19 -33.26
N ARG A 505 -8.46 -11.42 -33.65
CA ARG A 505 -9.06 -12.08 -34.83
C ARG A 505 -10.54 -12.36 -34.55
N GLU A 506 -11.40 -11.84 -35.41
CA GLU A 506 -12.86 -12.02 -35.39
C GLU A 506 -13.25 -13.46 -35.76
N ILE A 507 -14.23 -14.01 -35.04
CA ILE A 507 -15.06 -15.13 -35.49
C ILE A 507 -16.51 -14.63 -35.44
N ALA A 508 -17.20 -14.75 -36.59
CA ALA A 508 -18.51 -14.18 -36.89
C ALA A 508 -19.68 -14.77 -36.07
N PRO A 509 -20.85 -14.06 -35.96
CA PRO A 509 -21.90 -14.38 -35.01
C PRO A 509 -23.07 -15.18 -35.61
N ALA A 510 -23.81 -15.90 -34.76
CA ALA A 510 -25.17 -16.38 -35.03
C ALA A 510 -26.12 -15.94 -33.90
N ALA A 511 -27.37 -15.66 -34.27
CA ALA A 511 -28.28 -14.72 -33.64
C ALA A 511 -29.37 -15.31 -32.70
N ARG A 512 -30.12 -14.38 -32.11
CA ARG A 512 -31.01 -14.43 -30.94
C ARG A 512 -32.41 -15.01 -31.24
N SER A 513 -33.17 -15.37 -30.19
CA SER A 513 -34.49 -14.77 -29.95
C SER A 513 -34.98 -15.00 -28.50
N ALA A 514 -35.79 -14.06 -28.04
CA ALA A 514 -36.27 -13.86 -26.67
C ALA A 514 -37.74 -14.31 -26.51
N CYS A 515 -38.10 -14.75 -25.30
CA CYS A 515 -39.49 -14.84 -24.84
C CYS A 515 -39.86 -13.60 -24.00
N ARG A 516 -41.12 -13.20 -24.12
CA ARG A 516 -41.76 -11.95 -23.65
C ARG A 516 -41.79 -11.74 -22.13
N PRO A 517 -42.11 -10.50 -21.69
CA PRO A 517 -41.70 -9.96 -20.40
C PRO A 517 -42.67 -10.33 -19.27
N ASN A 518 -42.12 -10.59 -18.09
CA ASN A 518 -42.86 -10.49 -16.84
C ASN A 518 -42.14 -9.51 -15.92
N ASN A 519 -42.93 -8.62 -15.33
CA ASN A 519 -42.56 -7.45 -14.56
C ASN A 519 -41.73 -7.74 -13.29
N ASN A 520 -40.98 -6.71 -12.88
CA ASN A 520 -40.43 -6.37 -11.54
C ASN A 520 -39.15 -7.07 -11.04
N ALA A 521 -38.04 -6.31 -10.97
CA ALA A 521 -37.26 -6.06 -9.73
C ALA A 521 -36.12 -5.01 -9.94
N MET A 522 -36.10 -4.00 -9.07
CA MET A 522 -35.30 -2.75 -9.02
C MET A 522 -33.87 -2.97 -8.41
N GLY A 523 -32.79 -2.21 -8.60
CA GLY A 523 -32.57 -0.88 -9.22
C GLY A 523 -31.72 0.08 -8.35
N PHE A 524 -30.72 -0.38 -7.58
CA PHE A 524 -29.90 0.51 -6.72
C PHE A 524 -28.39 0.38 -6.94
N ASP A 525 -27.72 1.52 -7.15
CA ASP A 525 -26.26 1.67 -7.19
C ASP A 525 -25.71 1.96 -5.78
N ILE A 526 -24.72 1.18 -5.33
CA ILE A 526 -24.11 1.36 -4.00
C ILE A 526 -22.79 2.10 -4.14
N VAL A 527 -22.70 3.28 -3.53
CA VAL A 527 -21.52 4.17 -3.63
C VAL A 527 -21.21 4.88 -2.31
N VAL A 528 -20.01 5.42 -2.18
CA VAL A 528 -19.69 6.38 -1.10
C VAL A 528 -20.32 7.73 -1.46
N PRO A 529 -21.04 8.41 -0.55
CA PRO A 529 -21.67 9.69 -0.87
C PRO A 529 -20.65 10.80 -1.14
N THR A 530 -21.02 11.71 -2.03
CA THR A 530 -20.29 12.97 -2.27
C THR A 530 -20.54 13.96 -1.13
N ALA A 531 -19.71 15.01 -1.06
CA ALA A 531 -19.92 16.07 -0.07
C ALA A 531 -21.24 16.82 -0.25
N GLU A 532 -21.77 16.86 -1.47
CA GLU A 532 -23.04 17.51 -1.80
C GLU A 532 -24.26 16.68 -1.36
N GLU A 533 -24.10 15.36 -1.17
CA GLU A 533 -25.16 14.44 -0.76
C GLU A 533 -25.33 14.34 0.77
N ALA A 534 -24.44 14.95 1.55
CA ALA A 534 -24.48 14.88 3.02
C ALA A 534 -25.76 15.51 3.61
N SER A 535 -26.27 16.57 2.99
CA SER A 535 -27.55 17.18 3.38
C SER A 535 -28.75 16.26 3.06
N ALA A 536 -28.73 15.60 1.90
CA ALA A 536 -29.78 14.64 1.53
C ALA A 536 -29.81 13.44 2.49
N ILE A 537 -28.64 12.93 2.91
CA ILE A 537 -28.51 11.87 3.91
C ILE A 537 -29.11 12.30 5.26
N SER A 538 -28.82 13.53 5.68
CA SER A 538 -29.35 14.08 6.93
C SER A 538 -30.88 14.19 6.88
N ASP A 539 -31.43 14.64 5.76
CA ASP A 539 -32.86 14.74 5.55
C ASP A 539 -33.55 13.36 5.52
N ILE A 540 -32.90 12.37 4.91
CA ILE A 540 -33.37 10.97 4.91
C ILE A 540 -33.36 10.41 6.32
N HIS A 541 -32.32 10.68 7.12
CA HIS A 541 -32.25 10.25 8.52
C HIS A 541 -33.44 10.79 9.31
N LEU A 542 -33.68 12.10 9.25
CA LEU A 542 -34.77 12.74 9.97
C LEU A 542 -36.14 12.20 9.55
N ARG A 543 -36.38 12.00 8.25
CA ARG A 543 -37.63 11.39 7.76
C ARG A 543 -37.79 9.94 8.19
N ALA A 544 -36.71 9.16 8.15
CA ALA A 544 -36.75 7.74 8.53
C ALA A 544 -36.97 7.55 10.04
N MET A 545 -36.44 8.48 10.86
CA MET A 545 -36.48 8.42 12.31
C MET A 545 -37.58 9.30 12.94
N ASP A 546 -38.47 9.91 12.16
CA ASP A 546 -39.49 10.82 12.69
C ASP A 546 -40.49 10.13 13.64
N ASN A 547 -40.73 8.83 13.46
CA ASN A 547 -41.58 8.04 14.37
C ASN A 547 -40.80 7.49 15.58
N ASN A 548 -39.47 7.69 15.64
CA ASN A 548 -38.66 7.18 16.74
C ASN A 548 -38.75 8.13 17.96
N ALA A 549 -39.32 7.63 19.06
CA ALA A 549 -39.50 8.39 20.29
C ALA A 549 -38.18 8.85 20.92
N LEU A 550 -37.10 8.07 20.79
CA LEU A 550 -35.77 8.42 21.29
C LEU A 550 -35.20 9.63 20.57
N THR A 551 -35.35 9.71 19.24
CA THR A 551 -34.89 10.86 18.44
C THR A 551 -35.53 12.16 18.93
N HIS A 552 -36.86 12.18 19.12
CA HIS A 552 -37.57 13.39 19.59
C HIS A 552 -37.30 13.71 21.07
N ALA A 553 -36.95 12.72 21.88
CA ALA A 553 -36.55 12.93 23.27
C ALA A 553 -35.11 13.48 23.40
N GLN A 554 -34.20 13.04 22.52
CA GLN A 554 -32.80 13.50 22.46
C GLN A 554 -32.68 14.90 21.85
N PHE A 555 -33.56 15.24 20.90
CA PHE A 555 -33.54 16.52 20.18
C PHE A 555 -34.92 17.23 20.29
N PRO A 556 -35.29 17.75 21.47
CA PRO A 556 -36.62 18.33 21.66
C PRO A 556 -36.80 19.68 20.95
N GLY A 557 -37.80 19.76 20.07
CA GLY A 557 -38.18 21.00 19.38
C GLY A 557 -37.37 21.32 18.12
N ALA A 558 -37.82 22.33 17.37
CA ALA A 558 -37.26 22.66 16.05
C ALA A 558 -35.77 23.02 16.10
N ALA A 559 -35.35 23.83 17.09
CA ALA A 559 -33.96 24.25 17.22
C ALA A 559 -32.99 23.06 17.47
N ALA A 560 -33.42 22.05 18.23
CA ALA A 560 -32.62 20.84 18.47
C ALA A 560 -32.58 19.93 17.24
N MET A 561 -33.66 19.87 16.46
CA MET A 561 -33.69 19.14 15.20
C MET A 561 -32.82 19.79 14.11
N ASP A 562 -32.81 21.12 14.03
CA ASP A 562 -31.92 21.84 13.12
C ASP A 562 -30.45 21.65 13.49
N PHE A 563 -30.14 21.69 14.80
CA PHE A 563 -28.81 21.35 15.29
C PHE A 563 -28.41 19.92 14.89
N PHE A 564 -29.30 18.94 15.12
CA PHE A 564 -29.04 17.55 14.80
C PHE A 564 -28.85 17.32 13.30
N ARG A 565 -29.65 17.99 12.46
CA ARG A 565 -29.48 17.99 11.00
C ARG A 565 -28.09 18.46 10.59
N GLY A 566 -27.64 19.60 11.13
CA GLY A 566 -26.31 20.13 10.86
C GLY A 566 -25.19 19.22 11.36
N TRP A 567 -25.39 18.59 12.52
CA TRP A 567 -24.47 17.60 13.07
C TRP A 567 -24.36 16.36 12.16
N LEU A 568 -25.48 15.82 11.66
CA LEU A 568 -25.51 14.67 10.75
C LEU A 568 -24.78 14.96 9.43
N ASP A 569 -24.88 16.18 8.90
CA ASP A 569 -24.21 16.62 7.69
C ASP A 569 -22.69 16.60 7.88
N ARG A 570 -22.19 17.26 8.94
CA ARG A 570 -20.76 17.28 9.29
C ARG A 570 -20.23 15.88 9.63
N ASN A 571 -21.01 15.08 10.36
CA ASN A 571 -20.68 13.70 10.67
C ASN A 571 -20.54 12.86 9.39
N THR A 572 -21.42 13.03 8.40
CA THR A 572 -21.33 12.33 7.10
C THR A 572 -20.04 12.69 6.38
N LEU A 573 -19.71 13.99 6.31
CA LEU A 573 -18.48 14.46 5.68
C LEU A 573 -17.23 13.96 6.38
N GLN A 574 -17.26 13.87 7.70
CA GLN A 574 -16.16 13.31 8.50
C GLN A 574 -16.01 11.81 8.21
N GLN A 575 -17.09 11.04 8.27
CA GLN A 575 -17.05 9.59 8.05
C GLN A 575 -16.63 9.21 6.63
N ALA A 576 -16.94 10.03 5.62
CA ALA A 576 -16.46 9.82 4.26
C ALA A 576 -14.93 9.99 4.11
N ARG A 577 -14.26 10.61 5.09
CA ARG A 577 -12.82 10.92 5.07
C ARG A 577 -12.00 10.13 6.09
N ASP A 578 -12.67 9.48 7.04
CA ASP A 578 -12.07 8.81 8.20
C ASP A 578 -11.86 7.31 7.92
N ALA A 579 -10.68 6.77 8.23
CA ALA A 579 -10.33 5.39 7.94
C ALA A 579 -10.97 4.35 8.88
N HIS A 580 -11.37 4.77 10.08
CA HIS A 580 -12.03 3.91 11.09
C HIS A 580 -13.56 4.07 11.10
N LYS A 581 -14.09 4.83 10.14
CA LYS A 581 -15.52 5.03 9.95
C LYS A 581 -15.88 4.68 8.52
N GLY A 582 -17.16 4.50 8.25
CA GLY A 582 -17.61 4.31 6.87
C GLY A 582 -19.02 4.77 6.66
N VAL A 583 -19.30 5.17 5.42
CA VAL A 583 -20.62 5.56 4.96
C VAL A 583 -20.83 5.10 3.52
N LEU A 584 -21.98 4.51 3.24
CA LEU A 584 -22.43 4.15 1.89
C LEU A 584 -23.87 4.63 1.67
N VAL A 585 -24.20 4.93 0.42
CA VAL A 585 -25.56 5.23 -0.03
C VAL A 585 -26.01 4.23 -1.09
N ALA A 586 -27.30 3.93 -1.08
CA ALA A 586 -28.01 3.26 -2.16
C ALA A 586 -28.72 4.33 -2.97
N ARG A 587 -28.28 4.52 -4.22
CA ARG A 587 -28.84 5.47 -5.17
C ARG A 587 -29.74 4.73 -6.15
N ASP A 588 -30.95 5.21 -6.37
CA ASP A 588 -31.82 4.63 -7.39
C ASP A 588 -31.20 4.83 -8.78
N ALA A 589 -31.08 3.74 -9.54
CA ALA A 589 -30.33 3.73 -10.80
C ALA A 589 -31.02 4.54 -11.92
N ASP A 590 -32.34 4.71 -11.82
CA ASP A 590 -33.14 5.40 -12.84
C ASP A 590 -33.24 6.90 -12.56
N THR A 591 -33.44 7.29 -11.29
CA THR A 591 -33.66 8.68 -10.88
C THR A 591 -32.40 9.36 -10.35
N GLY A 592 -31.39 8.61 -9.94
CA GLY A 592 -30.20 9.14 -9.28
C GLY A 592 -30.44 9.63 -7.85
N GLU A 593 -31.64 9.44 -7.29
CA GLU A 593 -31.96 9.87 -5.93
C GLU A 593 -31.37 8.91 -4.88
N VAL A 594 -30.89 9.47 -3.76
CA VAL A 594 -30.46 8.66 -2.61
C VAL A 594 -31.69 8.03 -1.96
N ALA A 595 -31.76 6.71 -1.98
CA ALA A 595 -32.86 5.94 -1.43
C ALA A 595 -32.60 5.50 0.02
N SER A 596 -31.36 5.20 0.36
CA SER A 596 -30.97 4.74 1.69
C SER A 596 -29.48 5.02 1.94
N PHE A 597 -29.07 5.04 3.20
CA PHE A 597 -27.65 5.10 3.58
C PHE A 597 -27.36 4.20 4.79
N ILE A 598 -26.10 3.82 4.94
CA ILE A 598 -25.56 3.10 6.09
C ILE A 598 -24.28 3.79 6.57
N LYS A 599 -24.10 3.87 7.89
CA LYS A 599 -22.92 4.43 8.57
C LYS A 599 -22.41 3.44 9.62
N TRP A 600 -21.10 3.33 9.79
CA TRP A 600 -20.50 2.47 10.80
C TRP A 600 -19.17 3.00 11.33
N LEU A 601 -18.78 2.48 12.49
CA LEU A 601 -17.48 2.66 13.14
C LEU A 601 -16.76 1.32 13.21
N VAL A 602 -15.43 1.34 13.29
CA VAL A 602 -14.59 0.16 13.50
C VAL A 602 -13.90 0.30 14.86
N HIS A 603 -14.16 -0.63 15.76
CA HIS A 603 -13.58 -0.67 17.11
C HIS A 603 -12.47 -1.72 17.16
N GLU A 604 -11.25 -1.30 17.50
CA GLU A 604 -10.08 -2.19 17.65
C GLU A 604 -9.91 -2.68 19.09
N SER A 605 -9.47 -3.93 19.26
CA SER A 605 -9.29 -4.55 20.58
C SER A 605 -8.27 -3.83 21.44
N GLY A 606 -8.61 -3.60 22.71
CA GLY A 606 -7.73 -2.95 23.69
C GLY A 606 -7.62 -1.43 23.58
N THR A 607 -8.39 -0.78 22.70
CA THR A 607 -8.49 0.68 22.66
C THR A 607 -9.79 1.14 23.32
N ASP A 608 -9.72 2.07 24.29
CA ASP A 608 -10.90 2.78 24.78
C ASP A 608 -11.44 3.67 23.67
N GLU A 609 -12.63 3.34 23.14
CA GLU A 609 -13.43 3.96 22.05
C GLU A 609 -12.70 5.12 21.34
N SER A 610 -11.55 4.82 20.70
CA SER A 610 -10.74 5.86 20.06
C SER A 610 -11.44 6.42 18.82
N ALA A 611 -12.32 5.62 18.20
CA ALA A 611 -13.12 5.99 17.03
C ALA A 611 -14.22 7.04 17.33
N ALA A 612 -14.63 7.20 18.59
CA ALA A 612 -15.63 8.19 19.01
C ALA A 612 -15.03 9.55 19.43
N LYS A 613 -13.71 9.63 19.66
CA LYS A 613 -13.03 10.81 20.25
C LYS A 613 -13.05 12.06 19.37
N ASP A 614 -13.30 11.91 18.07
CA ASP A 614 -13.32 13.01 17.11
C ASP A 614 -14.73 13.47 16.69
N LEU A 615 -15.79 12.93 17.31
CA LEU A 615 -17.15 13.40 17.04
C LEU A 615 -17.40 14.73 17.76
N GLU A 616 -17.96 15.70 17.03
CA GLU A 616 -18.42 16.95 17.64
C GLU A 616 -19.41 16.61 18.77
N PRO A 617 -19.17 17.10 20.01
CA PRO A 617 -20.04 16.80 21.12
C PRO A 617 -21.41 17.45 20.92
N PHE A 618 -22.47 16.78 21.38
CA PHE A 618 -23.79 17.40 21.44
C PHE A 618 -23.80 18.53 22.48
N SER A 619 -24.38 19.67 22.11
CA SER A 619 -24.51 20.85 22.97
C SER A 619 -25.97 21.30 23.06
N GLU A 620 -26.24 22.40 23.78
CA GLU A 620 -27.52 23.08 23.67
C GLU A 620 -27.80 23.40 22.18
N PRO A 621 -29.05 23.22 21.69
CA PRO A 621 -30.29 22.94 22.44
C PRO A 621 -30.67 21.45 22.61
N CYS A 622 -29.74 20.50 22.43
CA CYS A 622 -30.02 19.07 22.58
C CYS A 622 -30.22 18.64 24.05
N ASN A 623 -30.93 17.53 24.28
CA ASN A 623 -31.01 16.89 25.60
C ASN A 623 -29.75 16.06 25.87
N VAL A 624 -28.65 16.76 26.17
CA VAL A 624 -27.31 16.16 26.37
C VAL A 624 -27.30 15.11 27.49
N GLN A 625 -28.12 15.29 28.53
CA GLN A 625 -28.22 14.32 29.62
C GLN A 625 -28.78 12.98 29.11
N LEU A 626 -29.84 13.02 28.29
CA LEU A 626 -30.42 11.81 27.72
C LEU A 626 -29.46 11.16 26.70
N LEU A 627 -28.82 11.94 25.85
CA LEU A 627 -27.80 11.48 24.89
C LEU A 627 -26.64 10.75 25.60
N ASN A 628 -26.09 11.33 26.66
CA ASN A 628 -25.01 10.70 27.43
C ASN A 628 -25.49 9.42 28.12
N SER A 629 -26.67 9.44 28.76
CA SER A 629 -27.20 8.24 29.44
C SER A 629 -27.51 7.09 28.49
N TYR A 630 -27.97 7.39 27.27
CA TYR A 630 -28.16 6.40 26.21
C TYR A 630 -26.81 5.91 25.66
N GLY A 631 -25.85 6.80 25.44
CA GLY A 631 -24.48 6.44 25.02
C GLY A 631 -23.81 5.47 25.99
N GLU A 632 -23.84 5.77 27.29
CA GLU A 632 -23.30 4.89 28.33
C GLU A 632 -24.04 3.54 28.40
N LEU A 633 -25.36 3.54 28.18
CA LEU A 633 -26.17 2.32 28.19
C LEU A 633 -25.78 1.40 27.03
N THR A 634 -25.74 1.93 25.81
CA THR A 634 -25.37 1.17 24.60
C THR A 634 -23.92 0.70 24.68
N GLU A 635 -22.99 1.52 25.18
CA GLU A 635 -21.59 1.13 25.41
C GLU A 635 -21.49 -0.08 26.36
N ARG A 636 -22.19 -0.03 27.51
CA ARG A 636 -22.22 -1.16 28.46
C ARG A 636 -22.77 -2.42 27.81
N MET A 637 -23.82 -2.30 27.01
CA MET A 637 -24.42 -3.43 26.31
C MET A 637 -23.47 -4.02 25.27
N ARG A 638 -22.82 -3.20 24.44
CA ARG A 638 -21.80 -3.63 23.47
C ARG A 638 -20.67 -4.38 24.17
N LYS A 639 -20.14 -3.86 25.28
CA LYS A 639 -19.10 -4.53 26.10
C LYS A 639 -19.56 -5.89 26.64
N GLN A 640 -20.78 -5.96 27.15
CA GLN A 640 -21.35 -7.23 27.65
C GLN A 640 -21.63 -8.23 26.52
N ALA A 641 -22.01 -7.74 25.33
CA ALA A 641 -22.34 -8.57 24.18
C ALA A 641 -21.08 -9.13 23.49
N MET A 642 -19.96 -8.41 23.56
CA MET A 642 -18.66 -8.80 22.99
C MET A 642 -17.73 -9.55 23.96
N GLY A 643 -17.92 -9.42 25.29
CA GLY A 643 -17.09 -10.07 26.31
C GLY A 643 -15.80 -9.29 26.67
N THR A 644 -15.10 -9.71 27.74
CA THR A 644 -14.00 -8.93 28.38
C THR A 644 -12.59 -9.55 28.28
N LYS A 645 -12.30 -10.47 27.35
CA LYS A 645 -10.96 -11.11 27.27
C LYS A 645 -10.05 -10.47 26.20
N PRO A 646 -8.77 -10.17 26.52
CA PRO A 646 -7.74 -9.82 25.54
C PRO A 646 -7.27 -11.08 24.78
N TYR A 647 -7.18 -11.03 23.46
CA TYR A 647 -6.85 -12.19 22.63
C TYR A 647 -5.33 -12.43 22.56
N CYS A 648 -4.80 -13.15 23.56
CA CYS A 648 -3.54 -13.86 23.45
C CYS A 648 -3.73 -15.18 22.68
N ARG A 649 -2.80 -15.47 21.76
CA ARG A 649 -2.58 -16.79 21.16
C ARG A 649 -2.18 -17.78 22.26
N GLU A 650 -3.15 -18.52 22.82
CA GLU A 650 -2.84 -19.62 23.74
C GLU A 650 -2.39 -20.84 22.92
N LEU A 651 -1.09 -21.13 23.03
CA LEU A 651 -0.49 -22.42 22.66
C LEU A 651 -1.20 -23.53 23.45
N ILE A 652 -1.94 -24.41 22.76
CA ILE A 652 -2.26 -25.73 23.31
C ILE A 652 -1.27 -26.73 22.72
N SER A 653 -0.15 -26.90 23.43
CA SER A 653 0.55 -28.18 23.50
C SER A 653 0.02 -28.90 24.74
N HIS A 654 -0.60 -30.06 24.56
CA HIS A 654 -0.17 -31.34 25.14
C HIS A 654 -1.29 -32.38 25.07
N SER A 655 -0.93 -33.53 24.51
CA SER A 655 -1.65 -34.79 24.62
C SER A 655 -1.52 -35.40 26.03
N LEU A 656 -2.53 -36.23 26.37
CA LEU A 656 -2.63 -37.24 27.45
C LEU A 656 -3.20 -36.82 28.82
N GLY A 657 -4.39 -37.36 29.13
CA GLY A 657 -4.61 -38.03 30.43
C GLY A 657 -5.88 -37.74 31.25
N ARG A 658 -6.89 -38.62 31.10
CA ARG A 658 -7.85 -39.13 32.12
C ARG A 658 -9.13 -38.33 32.52
N ARG A 659 -10.25 -38.92 32.09
CA ARG A 659 -11.49 -39.36 32.81
C ARG A 659 -12.50 -38.35 33.40
N ARG A 660 -13.70 -38.41 32.77
CA ARG A 660 -15.09 -38.51 33.30
C ARG A 660 -15.58 -37.50 34.36
N TYR A 661 -16.63 -36.74 34.02
CA TYR A 661 -17.98 -36.79 34.65
C TYR A 661 -19.03 -36.09 33.75
N ALA A 662 -20.29 -36.42 33.97
CA ALA A 662 -21.38 -36.46 32.99
C ALA A 662 -22.32 -35.24 32.94
N PHE A 663 -22.95 -35.08 31.77
CA PHE A 663 -24.28 -34.54 31.44
C PHE A 663 -24.93 -33.47 32.35
N ALA A 664 -25.08 -32.26 31.78
CA ALA A 664 -26.33 -31.49 31.89
C ALA A 664 -26.50 -30.56 30.67
N THR A 665 -27.70 -30.60 30.13
CA THR A 665 -28.22 -29.88 28.96
C THR A 665 -28.21 -28.37 29.12
N ARG A 666 -27.59 -27.66 28.17
CA ARG A 666 -27.95 -26.30 27.72
C ARG A 666 -27.15 -26.01 26.43
N ARG A 667 -27.87 -25.78 25.33
CA ARG A 667 -27.32 -25.31 24.04
C ARG A 667 -26.45 -24.08 24.30
N HIS A 668 -25.14 -24.27 24.40
CA HIS A 668 -24.17 -23.19 24.38
C HIS A 668 -23.90 -22.85 22.92
N PHE A 669 -24.27 -21.64 22.51
CA PHE A 669 -23.68 -21.01 21.33
C PHE A 669 -22.16 -21.01 21.55
N ARG A 670 -21.45 -21.84 20.78
CA ARG A 670 -19.99 -21.76 20.67
C ARG A 670 -19.68 -20.51 19.86
N TRP A 671 -19.38 -19.41 20.54
CA TRP A 671 -18.74 -18.27 19.92
C TRP A 671 -17.31 -18.68 19.59
N ALA A 672 -17.11 -19.11 18.34
CA ALA A 672 -15.80 -19.24 17.74
C ALA A 672 -15.18 -17.83 17.62
N HIS A 673 -13.85 -17.76 17.70
CA HIS A 673 -13.00 -16.57 17.52
C HIS A 673 -13.72 -15.39 16.84
N ILE A 674 -14.08 -14.38 17.63
CA ILE A 674 -14.45 -13.05 17.12
C ILE A 674 -13.14 -12.27 17.06
N ALA A 675 -12.83 -11.70 15.91
CA ALA A 675 -11.55 -11.07 15.58
C ALA A 675 -11.15 -9.91 16.51
N ASP A 676 -9.90 -9.46 16.35
CA ASP A 676 -9.28 -8.35 17.09
C ASP A 676 -9.93 -6.97 16.84
N ALA A 677 -11.00 -6.89 16.03
CA ALA A 677 -11.79 -5.68 15.77
C ALA A 677 -13.27 -6.01 15.43
N THR A 678 -14.18 -5.06 15.70
CA THR A 678 -15.62 -5.18 15.46
C THR A 678 -16.16 -3.98 14.67
N ILE A 679 -17.07 -4.22 13.72
CA ILE A 679 -17.84 -3.15 13.05
C ILE A 679 -19.09 -2.84 13.87
N ASP A 680 -19.30 -1.56 14.19
CA ASP A 680 -20.48 -1.03 14.86
C ASP A 680 -21.30 -0.18 13.88
N VAL A 681 -22.45 -0.70 13.44
CA VAL A 681 -23.32 0.00 12.50
C VAL A 681 -24.17 1.01 13.27
N THR A 682 -23.79 2.28 13.18
CA THR A 682 -24.43 3.37 13.93
C THR A 682 -25.73 3.85 13.30
N PHE A 683 -25.85 3.81 11.97
CA PHE A 683 -27.08 4.23 11.29
C PHE A 683 -27.36 3.38 10.04
N LEU A 684 -28.60 2.96 9.86
CA LEU A 684 -29.13 2.43 8.61
C LEU A 684 -30.53 3.00 8.40
N CYS A 685 -30.67 3.91 7.44
CA CYS A 685 -31.93 4.62 7.21
C CYS A 685 -32.31 4.52 5.73
N THR A 686 -33.57 4.21 5.47
CA THR A 686 -34.17 4.24 4.12
C THR A 686 -35.23 5.32 4.12
N ASP A 687 -35.23 6.18 3.10
CA ASP A 687 -36.28 7.17 2.96
C ASP A 687 -37.64 6.45 2.85
N PRO A 688 -38.68 6.86 3.61
CA PRO A 688 -39.97 6.19 3.61
C PRO A 688 -40.56 5.92 2.21
N LYS A 689 -40.29 6.78 1.21
CA LYS A 689 -40.77 6.58 -0.17
C LYS A 689 -40.14 5.37 -0.88
N TRP A 690 -38.96 4.95 -0.44
CA TRP A 690 -38.21 3.80 -0.96
C TRP A 690 -38.33 2.55 -0.07
N GLY A 691 -39.16 2.59 0.98
CA GLY A 691 -39.38 1.48 1.90
C GLY A 691 -39.80 0.18 1.20
N GLY A 692 -39.28 -0.96 1.69
CA GLY A 692 -39.64 -2.30 1.18
C GLY A 692 -39.01 -2.69 -0.16
N ARG A 693 -38.16 -1.84 -0.76
CA ARG A 693 -37.55 -2.08 -2.09
C ARG A 693 -36.18 -2.75 -2.06
N GLY A 694 -35.65 -3.04 -0.87
CA GLY A 694 -34.39 -3.77 -0.70
C GLY A 694 -33.14 -2.90 -0.52
N ALA A 695 -33.23 -1.57 -0.60
CA ALA A 695 -32.09 -0.65 -0.45
C ALA A 695 -31.28 -0.90 0.85
N ALA A 696 -31.96 -0.97 2.01
CA ALA A 696 -31.31 -1.26 3.30
C ALA A 696 -30.63 -2.64 3.32
N SER A 697 -31.29 -3.67 2.79
CA SER A 697 -30.73 -5.02 2.72
C SER A 697 -29.47 -5.06 1.87
N THR A 698 -29.47 -4.35 0.73
CA THR A 698 -28.31 -4.27 -0.17
C THR A 698 -27.14 -3.58 0.51
N LEU A 699 -27.37 -2.46 1.20
CA LEU A 699 -26.32 -1.75 1.95
C LEU A 699 -25.73 -2.60 3.06
N LEU A 700 -26.57 -3.26 3.86
CA LEU A 700 -26.09 -4.08 4.97
C LEU A 700 -25.31 -5.31 4.48
N ARG A 701 -25.68 -5.90 3.33
CA ARG A 701 -24.90 -6.98 2.71
C ARG A 701 -23.50 -6.54 2.31
N HIS A 702 -23.33 -5.31 1.80
CA HIS A 702 -21.99 -4.78 1.50
C HIS A 702 -21.13 -4.65 2.77
N VAL A 703 -21.73 -4.26 3.90
CA VAL A 703 -21.01 -4.21 5.19
C VAL A 703 -20.71 -5.63 5.70
N GLN A 704 -21.63 -6.59 5.55
CA GLN A 704 -21.39 -8.01 5.87
C GLN A 704 -20.27 -8.63 5.03
N GLU A 705 -20.20 -8.31 3.74
CA GLU A 705 -19.11 -8.77 2.86
C GLU A 705 -17.76 -8.21 3.31
N ARG A 706 -17.72 -6.92 3.70
CA ARG A 706 -16.51 -6.31 4.26
C ARG A 706 -16.11 -6.98 5.58
N ALA A 707 -17.05 -7.13 6.50
CA ALA A 707 -16.82 -7.79 7.78
C ALA A 707 -16.35 -9.25 7.59
N ALA A 708 -16.92 -9.99 6.64
CA ALA A 708 -16.51 -11.35 6.29
C ALA A 708 -15.07 -11.42 5.76
N ALA A 709 -14.68 -10.48 4.90
CA ALA A 709 -13.34 -10.43 4.33
C ALA A 709 -12.26 -10.20 5.40
N GLU A 710 -12.61 -9.49 6.47
CA GLU A 710 -11.71 -9.10 7.55
C GLU A 710 -11.90 -9.96 8.82
N GLY A 711 -12.80 -10.96 8.80
CA GLY A 711 -13.11 -11.82 9.94
C GLY A 711 -13.81 -11.13 11.11
N MET A 712 -14.33 -9.92 10.93
CA MET A 712 -14.94 -9.10 11.97
C MET A 712 -16.40 -9.46 12.22
N ALA A 713 -16.86 -9.33 13.48
CA ALA A 713 -18.28 -9.31 13.79
C ALA A 713 -18.88 -7.93 13.48
N ILE A 714 -20.19 -7.89 13.25
CA ILE A 714 -20.97 -6.66 13.18
C ILE A 714 -21.90 -6.60 14.38
N ILE A 715 -21.88 -5.48 15.10
CA ILE A 715 -22.83 -5.16 16.16
C ILE A 715 -23.67 -3.95 15.74
N LEU A 716 -24.94 -3.93 16.19
CA LEU A 716 -25.84 -2.79 16.02
C LEU A 716 -26.96 -2.80 17.07
N GLU A 717 -27.50 -1.62 17.35
CA GLU A 717 -28.74 -1.42 18.10
C GLU A 717 -29.91 -1.26 17.12
N ALA A 718 -30.79 -2.25 17.10
CA ALA A 718 -31.96 -2.27 16.23
C ALA A 718 -33.19 -1.71 16.94
N THR A 719 -33.84 -0.73 16.32
CA THR A 719 -35.24 -0.38 16.66
C THR A 719 -36.14 -1.59 16.43
N MET A 720 -37.28 -1.64 17.12
CA MET A 720 -38.21 -2.76 17.00
C MET A 720 -38.75 -2.95 15.58
N GLU A 721 -38.81 -1.89 14.76
CA GLU A 721 -39.13 -1.99 13.32
C GLU A 721 -38.02 -2.68 12.51
N GLY A 722 -36.75 -2.47 12.89
CA GLY A 722 -35.57 -3.01 12.20
C GLY A 722 -35.25 -4.47 12.53
N VAL A 723 -35.66 -4.98 13.69
CA VAL A 723 -35.30 -6.34 14.17
C VAL A 723 -35.54 -7.43 13.14
N ARG A 724 -36.71 -7.42 12.49
CA ARG A 724 -37.07 -8.45 11.49
C ARG A 724 -36.17 -8.40 10.25
N LEU A 725 -35.70 -7.22 9.85
CA LEU A 725 -34.76 -7.06 8.73
C LEU A 725 -33.42 -7.70 9.07
N TYR A 726 -32.86 -7.35 10.24
CA TYR A 726 -31.56 -7.85 10.67
C TYR A 726 -31.56 -9.37 10.88
N GLN A 727 -32.64 -9.93 11.45
CA GLN A 727 -32.78 -11.39 11.58
C GLN A 727 -32.77 -12.10 10.21
N LYS A 728 -33.46 -11.55 9.20
CA LYS A 728 -33.44 -12.08 7.83
C LYS A 728 -32.05 -12.03 7.19
N LEU A 729 -31.19 -11.11 7.64
CA LEU A 729 -29.81 -10.97 7.20
C LEU A 729 -28.82 -11.77 8.07
N GLY A 730 -29.32 -12.57 9.01
CA GLY A 730 -28.51 -13.49 9.81
C GLY A 730 -27.97 -12.91 11.12
N PHE A 731 -28.45 -11.74 11.55
CA PHE A 731 -28.13 -11.21 12.88
C PHE A 731 -28.89 -11.97 13.97
N ALA A 732 -28.23 -12.29 15.06
CA ALA A 732 -28.82 -12.85 16.27
C ALA A 732 -29.05 -11.75 17.32
N ILE A 733 -30.16 -11.84 18.06
CA ILE A 733 -30.38 -10.97 19.22
C ILE A 733 -29.40 -11.40 20.32
N SER A 734 -28.59 -10.45 20.79
CA SER A 734 -27.65 -10.64 21.88
C SER A 734 -28.21 -10.11 23.20
N GLN A 735 -28.73 -8.88 23.20
CA GLN A 735 -29.30 -8.23 24.39
C GLN A 735 -30.52 -7.37 24.06
N GLU A 736 -31.27 -7.02 25.11
CA GLU A 736 -32.47 -6.18 25.07
C GLU A 736 -32.23 -4.88 25.83
N LEU A 737 -32.53 -3.74 25.19
CA LEU A 737 -32.46 -2.42 25.80
C LEU A 737 -33.88 -2.00 26.19
N HIS A 738 -34.07 -1.60 27.44
CA HIS A 738 -35.34 -1.06 27.96
C HIS A 738 -35.09 0.24 28.69
N MET A 739 -35.80 1.31 28.33
CA MET A 739 -35.74 2.58 29.06
C MET A 739 -37.09 3.30 29.06
N LYS A 740 -37.23 4.33 29.91
CA LYS A 740 -38.39 5.23 29.89
C LYS A 740 -38.01 6.55 29.26
N LEU A 741 -38.72 6.95 28.22
CA LEU A 741 -38.53 8.22 27.52
C LEU A 741 -39.62 9.22 27.91
N PRO A 742 -39.32 10.53 27.88
CA PRO A 742 -40.35 11.55 27.96
C PRO A 742 -41.30 11.49 26.78
N SER A 743 -42.61 11.62 27.05
CA SER A 743 -43.59 11.85 25.99
C SER A 743 -43.25 13.11 25.19
N ARG A 744 -43.58 13.15 23.91
CA ARG A 744 -43.29 14.28 23.02
C ARG A 744 -43.84 15.59 23.62
N GLY A 745 -42.95 16.54 23.94
CA GLY A 745 -43.30 17.82 24.58
C GLY A 745 -43.38 17.80 26.11
N SER A 746 -43.01 16.69 26.76
CA SER A 746 -42.90 16.53 28.21
C SER A 746 -41.43 16.28 28.62
N THR A 747 -41.10 16.54 29.88
CA THR A 747 -39.80 16.22 30.50
C THR A 747 -39.86 15.01 31.42
N GLN A 748 -41.06 14.46 31.68
CA GLN A 748 -41.24 13.29 32.56
C GLN A 748 -41.12 11.98 31.80
N PRO A 749 -40.24 11.04 32.20
CA PRO A 749 -40.02 9.77 31.49
C PRO A 749 -41.14 8.76 31.77
N THR A 750 -42.19 8.79 30.95
CA THR A 750 -43.41 8.00 31.12
C THR A 750 -43.59 6.90 30.08
N GLU A 751 -42.95 6.99 28.91
CA GLU A 751 -43.15 6.06 27.79
C GLU A 751 -42.09 4.96 27.77
N PRO A 752 -42.46 3.66 27.74
CA PRO A 752 -41.49 2.59 27.57
C PRO A 752 -40.90 2.60 26.16
N TYR A 753 -39.59 2.44 26.07
CA TYR A 753 -38.82 2.34 24.83
C TYR A 753 -37.94 1.09 24.84
N GLU A 754 -37.91 0.41 23.70
CA GLU A 754 -37.23 -0.89 23.54
C GLU A 754 -36.38 -0.93 22.26
N GLU A 755 -35.17 -1.48 22.37
CA GLU A 755 -34.30 -1.84 21.24
C GLU A 755 -33.68 -3.22 21.44
N ARG A 756 -33.09 -3.77 20.38
CA ARG A 756 -32.35 -5.03 20.39
C ARG A 756 -30.91 -4.81 19.98
N CYS A 757 -29.96 -5.13 20.85
CA CYS A 757 -28.56 -5.26 20.45
C CYS A 757 -28.42 -6.57 19.68
N MET A 758 -27.99 -6.49 18.42
CA MET A 758 -27.90 -7.61 17.52
C MET A 758 -26.49 -7.80 17.00
N ILE A 759 -26.05 -9.06 16.86
CA ILE A 759 -24.71 -9.42 16.40
C ILE A 759 -24.82 -10.31 15.17
N TRP A 760 -24.02 -10.00 14.15
CA TRP A 760 -23.74 -10.89 13.04
C TRP A 760 -22.27 -11.32 13.09
N THR A 761 -22.03 -12.61 12.91
CA THR A 761 -20.69 -13.18 12.82
C THR A 761 -20.48 -13.78 11.44
N PRO A 762 -19.26 -13.67 10.87
CA PRO A 762 -18.97 -14.23 9.57
C PRO A 762 -19.13 -15.76 9.58
N PRO A 763 -19.61 -16.37 8.49
CA PRO A 763 -19.67 -17.83 8.38
C PRO A 763 -18.27 -18.43 8.55
N ALA A 764 -18.14 -19.52 9.31
CA ALA A 764 -16.87 -20.20 9.49
C ALA A 764 -16.29 -20.59 8.12
N GLN A 765 -15.10 -20.08 7.79
CA GLN A 765 -14.36 -20.51 6.61
C GLN A 765 -13.95 -21.96 6.83
N ASN A 766 -14.71 -22.90 6.27
CA ASN A 766 -14.29 -24.30 6.22
C ASN A 766 -13.02 -24.36 5.37
N GLY A 767 -11.91 -24.73 6.02
CA GLY A 767 -10.57 -24.70 5.44
C GLY A 767 -10.46 -25.51 4.15
N ALA A 768 -9.78 -24.90 3.18
CA ALA A 768 -9.13 -25.54 2.04
C ALA A 768 -7.79 -24.83 1.81
#